data_AF-A0A2E0X1G7-F1
#
_entry.id   AF-A0A2E0X1G7-F1
#
_cell.length_a   1.000
_cell.length_b   1.000
_cell.length_c   1.000
_cell.angle_alpha   90.00
_cell.angle_beta   90.00
_cell.angle_gamma   90.00
#
_symmetry.space_group_name_H-M   'P 1'
#
loop_
_entity.id
_entity.type
_entity.pdbx_description
1 polymer ?
#
loop_
_entity_poly.entity_id
_entity_poly.type
_entity_poly.pdbx_seq_one_letter_code
_entity_poly.pdbx_strand_id
1 'polypeptide(L)'
;MGGGCRLVQARHDVPPHRRRQLGTARFASLAIRPVAADLPRSRGNRGKTAAPAEITFSTEQCWRVALAGRAAPAASLAPLARQDAMTDCRRTFLGLAAALAALLALGDRAPAALTYTIGGNWDSTARRDAAEAAAQAVLARYNAFAPNGFDNRNVYIYYDPGIPTAQASYHGSIGFGGTWPNERVTQHELGHYLGLPYGNKGAWDGFLSGGAWSGAQASALVRQFEGDQATLNGDGIHFWPYGLNFDNEFSALSAQRQVAMVYAMRADMGIGPAAHPSAATTVTLTANDPAGTSGFNYQDRWSDGYFAHAGAAYRTGDFLLRTPSGGNSFTFAGDSLTVNNTNATSGGLVYQGAGTTAVTTIDNLRLSGGWVQHASGDADVFQLAGRMTVVADSTLWARRGDINILADVAGGGDLTIHPPDSTRQDTRYVRFQSPGNTFTGSILNNGRFELGQGANFRFAIGGGGASNAITGATALATRLNGTFDIDLAGATSNPGDSWALVTAANANYGATFNVAGFDNSAGVWSNGDYSFSQATGLLTLVTAWATDGSGAWSNPANWTGGVPISGGDATLGNAVTATGAPATVNLDAPVSLNRLTIDNAHKYIVAGGSPLTLVGGGRIAVKSGGHEIAAPIAGTAGLEKTGAGALTLAAANSYAGDTHIRAGTLALTGGASIAGSANIHVHPGATLDVSGTSGAFAVAAGQTLHNNSNTTVVGDVTAASGSVVAGVGTFANGLNMQAGARLQIGGAGMAVDSQFVLVDNFDAYDNTFVETIGAHPGGDVTGGAWDGVADGTGNARIVDIRGANNAIRVNGISQQGDPWRGAVTNLAENFDADHSLADGDTATYFFQVRRDGTGDIDGIFGLADQAADIDTVTPWNDYAITASLYGTSPQSTSLRAYDSQTNSDVVVRASIANQTWYNVWLVVDNDAKTFDIYTSTGTSDAEAANPGTYQTDLHFGRDLDVASLVQFGLNERLSNNDPADGALRMDNIFVAAGENIANPLGAGGGAVYAPDMMVVLGDLHLATGASVAFDVAVAGVNDRLIVGGELVAGGALEVSQAPTAPALVAGDSFDLFDFASASGAFDSFSLPGLAAGLAWNVSRLTATGELSVAVDVDLDDDGWVTGDDLLLIQRTAPTLVGQWQTLYGAQLAVGGGSAAAVPEPSGVLLAVAACGLAAWRCSRRRSAEER
;
A
#
# COMPACT_ATOMS: atom_id res chain seq x y z
N MET A 1 45.04 19.03 -28.24
CA MET A 1 45.17 20.28 -27.46
C MET A 1 43.75 20.74 -27.13
N GLY A 2 43.25 20.86 -25.90
CA GLY A 2 43.77 20.48 -24.57
C GLY A 2 43.20 21.41 -23.49
N GLY A 3 42.55 20.95 -22.41
CA GLY A 3 42.09 19.59 -22.08
C GLY A 3 41.50 19.49 -20.66
N GLY A 4 40.65 18.48 -20.40
CA GLY A 4 40.02 18.20 -19.09
C GLY A 4 38.75 19.03 -18.80
N CYS A 5 37.71 18.52 -18.13
CA CYS A 5 37.50 17.17 -17.59
C CYS A 5 36.00 16.79 -17.59
N ARG A 6 35.68 15.49 -17.58
CA ARG A 6 34.33 14.90 -17.40
C ARG A 6 34.41 13.78 -16.35
N LEU A 7 33.34 13.59 -15.58
CA LEU A 7 32.94 12.27 -15.07
C LEU A 7 31.42 12.26 -14.82
N VAL A 8 30.81 11.07 -14.70
CA VAL A 8 29.35 10.83 -14.75
C VAL A 8 28.91 9.97 -13.55
N GLN A 9 27.59 9.97 -13.26
CA GLN A 9 26.91 9.07 -12.32
C GLN A 9 27.20 7.58 -12.57
N ALA A 10 27.09 6.78 -11.51
CA ALA A 10 26.37 5.50 -11.50
C ALA A 10 26.10 5.04 -10.04
N ARG A 11 25.12 4.15 -9.84
CA ARG A 11 24.89 3.42 -8.57
C ARG A 11 25.76 2.15 -8.53
N HIS A 12 25.81 1.47 -7.39
CA HIS A 12 25.95 0.01 -7.37
C HIS A 12 25.49 -0.61 -6.03
N ASP A 13 24.66 -1.64 -6.12
CA ASP A 13 24.30 -2.53 -5.02
C ASP A 13 25.35 -3.63 -4.78
N VAL A 14 25.29 -4.29 -3.63
CA VAL A 14 26.26 -5.33 -3.21
C VAL A 14 25.59 -6.51 -2.50
N PRO A 15 25.63 -7.71 -3.10
CA PRO A 15 25.44 -8.99 -2.42
C PRO A 15 26.83 -9.73 -2.32
N PRO A 16 26.94 -11.02 -1.94
CA PRO A 16 27.24 -11.32 -0.54
C PRO A 16 28.41 -12.32 -0.29
N HIS A 17 28.55 -12.73 0.98
CA HIS A 17 29.10 -14.01 1.49
C HIS A 17 30.55 -14.15 2.06
N ARG A 18 30.56 -14.46 3.37
CA ARG A 18 31.27 -15.57 4.08
C ARG A 18 32.81 -15.56 4.29
N ARG A 19 33.18 -15.13 5.51
CA ARG A 19 34.06 -15.81 6.52
C ARG A 19 35.36 -16.54 6.05
N ARG A 20 36.54 -16.08 6.54
CA ARG A 20 37.26 -16.68 7.71
C ARG A 20 38.63 -16.02 8.06
N GLN A 21 38.82 -15.78 9.37
CA GLN A 21 40.03 -15.97 10.21
C GLN A 21 41.41 -15.33 9.90
N LEU A 22 41.88 -14.54 10.89
CA LEU A 22 43.21 -14.53 11.54
C LEU A 22 44.49 -14.11 10.75
N GLY A 23 45.25 -13.16 11.33
CA GLY A 23 46.66 -12.89 10.95
C GLY A 23 47.19 -11.52 11.42
N THR A 24 47.94 -11.46 12.53
CA THR A 24 48.38 -10.20 13.19
C THR A 24 49.83 -9.76 12.87
N ALA A 25 50.11 -8.46 13.12
CA ALA A 25 51.43 -7.83 13.43
C ALA A 25 52.30 -7.33 12.24
N ARG A 26 52.60 -6.01 12.13
CA ARG A 26 53.78 -5.22 12.67
C ARG A 26 55.04 -5.28 11.76
N PHE A 27 55.99 -4.32 11.69
CA PHE A 27 56.26 -3.06 12.45
C PHE A 27 57.25 -2.13 11.68
N ALA A 28 57.13 -0.79 11.81
CA ALA A 28 58.20 0.26 11.79
C ALA A 28 57.55 1.63 12.17
N SER A 29 58.06 2.60 12.96
CA SER A 29 59.40 3.07 13.40
C SER A 29 60.10 4.02 12.39
N LEU A 30 60.77 5.14 12.76
CA LEU A 30 61.49 5.45 14.03
C LEU A 30 61.80 6.97 14.32
N ALA A 31 61.46 7.47 15.54
CA ALA A 31 62.09 8.58 16.34
C ALA A 31 62.29 10.00 15.71
N ILE A 32 62.82 11.09 16.33
CA ILE A 32 63.77 11.46 17.44
C ILE A 32 63.41 12.92 17.92
N ARG A 33 63.63 13.51 19.13
CA ARG A 33 63.86 13.19 20.58
C ARG A 33 63.70 14.50 21.43
N PRO A 34 63.49 14.45 22.78
CA PRO A 34 63.36 15.63 23.68
C PRO A 34 64.51 15.82 24.72
N VAL A 35 64.44 16.89 25.55
CA VAL A 35 65.36 17.30 26.66
C VAL A 35 64.57 18.21 27.66
N ALA A 36 64.86 18.42 28.97
CA ALA A 36 65.32 17.62 30.13
C ALA A 36 65.27 18.49 31.44
N ALA A 37 65.60 17.92 32.62
CA ALA A 37 65.93 18.58 33.93
C ALA A 37 64.79 19.30 34.73
N ASP A 38 64.72 19.31 36.08
CA ASP A 38 65.48 18.58 37.14
C ASP A 38 64.70 18.38 38.50
N LEU A 39 65.40 17.97 39.57
CA LEU A 39 64.96 17.31 40.83
C LEU A 39 64.42 18.21 42.02
N PRO A 40 63.95 17.64 43.18
CA PRO A 40 62.77 18.18 43.93
C PRO A 40 62.94 18.60 45.43
N ARG A 41 61.78 18.96 46.05
CA ARG A 41 61.41 19.12 47.50
C ARG A 41 61.42 20.54 48.11
N SER A 42 60.29 20.96 48.69
CA SER A 42 60.10 21.18 50.16
C SER A 42 58.75 21.87 50.50
N ARG A 43 58.54 22.31 51.76
CA ARG A 43 57.26 22.80 52.35
C ARG A 43 57.22 24.34 52.46
N GLY A 44 56.05 24.99 52.35
CA GLY A 44 55.91 26.43 52.72
C GLY A 44 54.50 27.03 52.64
N ASN A 45 54.00 27.56 53.76
CA ASN A 45 52.65 28.15 53.98
C ASN A 45 52.35 29.48 53.25
N ARG A 46 51.08 29.66 52.82
CA ARG A 46 50.23 30.91 52.78
C ARG A 46 50.67 32.14 51.94
N GLY A 47 49.76 32.65 51.08
CA GLY A 47 49.98 33.94 50.37
C GLY A 47 48.89 34.55 49.46
N LYS A 48 47.58 34.32 49.69
CA LYS A 48 46.37 34.91 49.01
C LYS A 48 46.52 35.87 47.78
N THR A 49 45.82 35.51 46.70
CA THR A 49 44.79 36.36 46.02
C THR A 49 43.74 35.48 45.31
N ALA A 50 42.61 36.04 44.85
CA ALA A 50 41.42 35.34 44.29
C ALA A 50 41.61 34.90 42.81
N ALA A 51 40.75 34.13 42.12
CA ALA A 51 39.31 33.78 42.33
C ALA A 51 38.99 32.31 41.88
N PRO A 52 37.75 31.78 41.99
CA PRO A 52 37.53 30.36 42.36
C PRO A 52 36.98 29.39 41.29
N ALA A 53 37.00 28.09 41.65
CA ALA A 53 36.12 27.02 41.13
C ALA A 53 35.94 25.93 42.20
N GLU A 54 34.74 25.35 42.33
CA GLU A 54 34.35 24.14 43.11
C GLU A 54 32.97 23.68 42.54
N ILE A 55 32.41 22.48 42.77
CA ILE A 55 32.81 21.07 42.91
C ILE A 55 31.55 20.31 43.43
N THR A 56 31.39 19.03 43.08
CA THR A 56 30.19 18.21 43.39
C THR A 56 30.49 17.14 44.45
N PHE A 57 29.52 16.76 45.31
CA PHE A 57 29.36 15.42 45.92
C PHE A 57 27.92 15.21 46.49
N SER A 58 27.62 14.07 47.13
CA SER A 58 26.31 13.37 47.03
C SER A 58 25.62 12.93 48.35
N THR A 59 24.50 12.20 48.19
CA THR A 59 23.89 11.10 49.03
C THR A 59 22.92 11.37 50.21
N GLU A 60 21.69 10.82 50.03
CA GLU A 60 20.84 9.98 50.95
C GLU A 60 20.11 10.47 52.25
N GLN A 61 18.79 10.14 52.30
CA GLN A 61 17.97 9.50 53.39
C GLN A 61 17.89 10.12 54.84
N CYS A 62 16.87 9.92 55.72
CA CYS A 62 15.59 9.17 55.73
C CYS A 62 14.62 9.56 56.90
N TRP A 63 13.29 9.31 56.77
CA TRP A 63 12.23 9.16 57.84
C TRP A 63 11.95 10.37 58.82
N ARG A 64 10.85 10.49 59.61
CA ARG A 64 9.67 9.63 59.93
C ARG A 64 8.38 10.39 60.34
N VAL A 65 7.23 9.73 60.09
CA VAL A 65 5.81 9.90 60.49
C VAL A 65 5.48 10.39 61.93
N ALA A 66 4.40 11.22 62.11
CA ALA A 66 3.42 11.11 63.24
C ALA A 66 2.11 11.97 63.13
N LEU A 67 0.94 11.29 63.19
CA LEU A 67 -0.41 11.66 63.71
C LEU A 67 -1.10 13.03 63.45
N ALA A 68 -2.14 12.99 62.60
CA ALA A 68 -3.59 13.12 62.93
C ALA A 68 -4.18 14.33 63.73
N GLY A 69 -5.31 14.86 63.23
CA GLY A 69 -6.22 15.73 64.04
C GLY A 69 -7.39 16.35 63.26
N ARG A 70 -8.61 15.76 63.35
CA ARG A 70 -9.86 16.30 62.78
C ARG A 70 -10.25 17.66 63.40
N ALA A 71 -10.80 18.59 62.60
CA ALA A 71 -12.24 18.97 62.62
C ALA A 71 -12.53 20.35 61.97
N ALA A 72 -13.66 20.45 61.25
CA ALA A 72 -14.37 21.71 60.98
C ALA A 72 -15.49 21.90 62.06
N PRO A 73 -16.21 23.04 62.17
CA PRO A 73 -17.22 23.41 61.15
C PRO A 73 -17.58 24.92 61.00
N ALA A 74 -18.51 25.21 60.07
CA ALA A 74 -19.56 26.26 60.14
C ALA A 74 -19.15 27.75 60.27
N ALA A 75 -19.43 28.61 59.26
CA ALA A 75 -20.70 29.37 59.08
C ALA A 75 -20.58 30.84 59.60
N SER A 76 -21.26 31.87 59.08
CA SER A 76 -22.13 32.02 57.88
C SER A 76 -22.43 33.53 57.63
N LEU A 77 -23.25 33.83 56.62
CA LEU A 77 -23.98 35.09 56.35
C LEU A 77 -23.22 36.23 55.61
N ALA A 78 -23.91 36.74 54.59
CA ALA A 78 -23.72 38.01 53.87
C ALA A 78 -24.82 39.01 54.35
N PRO A 79 -25.18 40.15 53.71
CA PRO A 79 -24.73 40.74 52.43
C PRO A 79 -24.56 42.30 52.46
N LEU A 80 -24.62 42.96 51.28
CA LEU A 80 -24.84 44.41 51.03
C LEU A 80 -23.65 45.36 51.32
N ALA A 81 -23.44 46.49 50.60
CA ALA A 81 -24.05 47.03 49.37
C ALA A 81 -23.07 47.99 48.63
N ARG A 82 -23.44 48.44 47.41
CA ARG A 82 -22.73 49.49 46.65
C ARG A 82 -22.99 50.89 47.23
N GLN A 83 -22.03 51.80 47.08
CA GLN A 83 -22.30 53.15 46.54
C GLN A 83 -21.02 53.89 46.07
N ASP A 84 -21.11 54.59 44.94
CA ASP A 84 -20.09 55.48 44.40
C ASP A 84 -20.29 56.93 44.88
N ALA A 85 -19.21 57.69 45.14
CA ALA A 85 -19.03 59.09 44.69
C ALA A 85 -17.77 59.80 45.28
N MET A 86 -16.98 60.39 44.38
CA MET A 86 -16.23 61.67 44.43
C MET A 86 -15.67 62.20 45.78
N THR A 87 -14.35 62.39 45.95
CA THR A 87 -13.38 63.31 45.27
C THR A 87 -13.25 64.70 45.90
N ASP A 88 -12.12 64.93 46.59
CA ASP A 88 -11.19 66.06 46.39
C ASP A 88 -9.81 65.65 46.99
N CYS A 89 -8.66 66.27 46.72
CA CYS A 89 -8.39 67.60 46.17
C CYS A 89 -7.71 67.56 44.78
N ARG A 90 -7.99 68.55 43.93
CA ARG A 90 -7.51 68.66 42.54
C ARG A 90 -6.84 70.03 42.27
N ARG A 91 -5.96 70.08 41.24
CA ARG A 91 -5.08 71.18 40.76
C ARG A 91 -3.66 71.06 41.36
N THR A 92 -2.58 71.33 40.62
CA THR A 92 -2.45 72.05 39.33
C THR A 92 -2.02 71.12 38.17
N PHE A 93 -2.15 71.60 36.92
CA PHE A 93 -2.15 70.80 35.69
C PHE A 93 -0.79 70.55 35.02
N LEU A 94 -0.78 69.58 34.09
CA LEU A 94 0.28 69.38 33.09
C LEU A 94 0.39 70.60 32.16
N GLY A 95 1.62 70.98 31.79
CA GLY A 95 1.90 71.95 30.72
C GLY A 95 3.29 72.59 30.84
N LEU A 96 3.95 72.81 29.69
CA LEU A 96 5.19 73.60 29.53
C LEU A 96 6.38 73.20 30.44
N ALA A 97 6.98 72.04 30.17
CA ALA A 97 8.36 71.73 30.60
C ALA A 97 9.14 70.80 29.63
N ALA A 98 8.47 70.06 28.74
CA ALA A 98 9.10 69.17 27.76
C ALA A 98 9.79 69.91 26.59
N ALA A 99 10.23 71.15 26.79
CA ALA A 99 10.66 72.06 25.72
C ALA A 99 11.64 73.15 26.17
N LEU A 100 12.74 72.80 26.85
CA LEU A 100 13.98 73.59 26.81
C LEU A 100 15.20 72.75 27.24
N ALA A 101 16.34 72.94 26.55
CA ALA A 101 17.64 72.28 26.78
C ALA A 101 17.60 70.73 26.81
N ALA A 102 17.90 70.00 25.74
CA ALA A 102 18.51 70.39 24.46
C ALA A 102 19.91 71.05 24.56
N LEU A 103 20.62 70.84 25.67
CA LEU A 103 22.06 71.07 25.84
C LEU A 103 22.56 69.91 26.74
N LEU A 104 23.39 68.96 26.30
CA LEU A 104 24.39 69.00 25.21
C LEU A 104 24.12 67.94 24.14
N ALA A 105 24.07 68.36 22.86
CA ALA A 105 24.14 67.45 21.73
C ALA A 105 25.62 67.18 21.36
N LEU A 106 26.08 65.94 21.54
CA LEU A 106 27.35 65.40 21.06
C LEU A 106 27.15 63.92 20.69
N GLY A 107 26.64 63.60 19.49
CA GLY A 107 26.31 64.53 18.42
C GLY A 107 25.75 63.83 17.19
N ASP A 108 24.65 63.08 17.36
CA ASP A 108 24.01 62.37 16.27
C ASP A 108 23.32 63.32 15.30
N ARG A 109 23.55 63.07 14.00
CA ARG A 109 22.82 63.71 12.91
C ARG A 109 21.35 63.29 13.00
N ALA A 110 20.43 64.16 12.60
CA ALA A 110 19.05 63.74 12.34
C ALA A 110 19.09 62.51 11.41
N PRO A 111 18.29 61.45 11.69
CA PRO A 111 18.29 60.25 10.86
C PRO A 111 18.02 60.67 9.42
N ALA A 112 18.94 60.30 8.52
CA ALA A 112 18.83 60.67 7.12
C ALA A 112 17.63 59.91 6.56
N ALA A 113 16.66 60.64 6.02
CA ALA A 113 15.32 60.15 5.75
C ALA A 113 14.74 60.80 4.48
N LEU A 114 13.64 60.26 3.94
CA LEU A 114 12.92 60.91 2.85
C LEU A 114 12.33 62.24 3.32
N THR A 115 12.59 63.28 2.54
CA THR A 115 12.04 64.63 2.70
C THR A 115 11.37 65.04 1.38
N TYR A 116 10.65 66.16 1.34
CA TYR A 116 10.02 66.64 0.11
C TYR A 116 10.06 68.16 0.00
N THR A 117 9.85 68.66 -1.22
CA THR A 117 9.69 70.08 -1.50
C THR A 117 8.55 70.27 -2.50
N ILE A 118 7.47 70.94 -2.09
CA ILE A 118 6.40 71.36 -3.00
C ILE A 118 6.85 72.62 -3.76
N GLY A 119 6.94 72.54 -5.08
CA GLY A 119 7.33 73.63 -5.98
C GLY A 119 6.43 73.76 -7.20
N GLY A 120 6.83 74.60 -8.17
CA GLY A 120 6.03 74.91 -9.35
C GLY A 120 4.86 75.88 -9.07
N ASN A 121 4.15 76.26 -10.13
CA ASN A 121 2.90 77.02 -10.04
C ASN A 121 1.73 76.02 -10.01
N TRP A 122 0.80 76.16 -9.08
CA TRP A 122 -0.35 75.25 -8.91
C TRP A 122 -1.63 75.89 -9.45
N ASP A 123 -2.54 75.07 -9.99
CA ASP A 123 -3.86 75.54 -10.46
C ASP A 123 -4.72 76.18 -9.35
N SER A 124 -4.50 75.74 -8.10
CA SER A 124 -5.26 76.14 -6.93
C SER A 124 -4.49 75.82 -5.65
N THR A 125 -4.70 76.63 -4.60
CA THR A 125 -4.14 76.38 -3.27
C THR A 125 -4.62 75.05 -2.71
N ALA A 126 -5.89 74.70 -2.93
CA ALA A 126 -6.47 73.43 -2.44
C ALA A 126 -5.77 72.19 -3.02
N ARG A 127 -5.35 72.23 -4.30
CA ARG A 127 -4.61 71.11 -4.92
C ARG A 127 -3.17 71.03 -4.41
N ARG A 128 -2.52 72.19 -4.23
CA ARG A 128 -1.19 72.29 -3.61
C ARG A 128 -1.19 71.70 -2.20
N ASP A 129 -2.17 72.08 -1.39
CA ASP A 129 -2.26 71.65 0.00
C ASP A 129 -2.68 70.17 0.12
N ALA A 130 -3.42 69.63 -0.85
CA ALA A 130 -3.65 68.20 -0.98
C ALA A 130 -2.37 67.41 -1.33
N ALA A 131 -1.51 67.93 -2.21
CA ALA A 131 -0.21 67.32 -2.52
C ALA A 131 0.76 67.37 -1.32
N GLU A 132 0.80 68.51 -0.62
CA GLU A 132 1.52 68.71 0.63
C GLU A 132 1.10 67.67 1.70
N ALA A 133 -0.21 67.53 1.96
CA ALA A 133 -0.73 66.57 2.94
C ALA A 133 -0.45 65.10 2.54
N ALA A 134 -0.63 64.76 1.25
CA ALA A 134 -0.34 63.41 0.77
C ALA A 134 1.16 63.08 0.84
N ALA A 135 2.04 64.04 0.52
CA ALA A 135 3.49 63.87 0.65
C ALA A 135 3.92 63.65 2.11
N GLN A 136 3.36 64.45 3.04
CA GLN A 136 3.61 64.28 4.48
C GLN A 136 3.22 62.87 4.96
N ALA A 137 2.00 62.42 4.66
CA ALA A 137 1.50 61.11 5.09
C ALA A 137 2.30 59.94 4.50
N VAL A 138 2.58 59.97 3.20
CA VAL A 138 3.31 58.89 2.50
C VAL A 138 4.77 58.82 2.94
N LEU A 139 5.49 59.96 3.02
CA LEU A 139 6.90 59.93 3.43
C LEU A 139 7.05 59.61 4.91
N ALA A 140 6.12 60.03 5.77
CA ALA A 140 6.08 59.57 7.17
C ALA A 140 5.95 58.04 7.25
N ARG A 141 5.12 57.42 6.39
CA ARG A 141 4.93 55.96 6.31
C ARG A 141 6.22 55.23 5.91
N TYR A 142 6.90 55.70 4.86
CA TYR A 142 8.19 55.14 4.43
C TYR A 142 9.30 55.31 5.48
N ASN A 143 9.41 56.50 6.07
CA ASN A 143 10.40 56.81 7.10
C ASN A 143 10.15 56.05 8.41
N ALA A 144 8.91 55.71 8.74
CA ALA A 144 8.58 54.87 9.88
C ALA A 144 8.98 53.40 9.66
N PHE A 145 8.83 52.87 8.44
CA PHE A 145 9.19 51.50 8.11
C PHE A 145 10.70 51.29 7.95
N ALA A 146 11.42 52.21 7.31
CA ALA A 146 12.87 52.11 7.19
C ALA A 146 13.50 53.51 7.11
N PRO A 147 13.84 54.15 8.25
CA PRO A 147 14.31 55.53 8.28
C PRO A 147 15.45 55.83 7.31
N ASN A 148 16.44 54.94 7.23
CA ASN A 148 17.61 55.05 6.33
C ASN A 148 17.50 54.15 5.08
N GLY A 149 16.33 53.58 4.78
CA GLY A 149 16.17 52.50 3.79
C GLY A 149 15.95 52.95 2.33
N PHE A 150 15.59 54.22 2.14
CA PHE A 150 15.04 54.75 0.89
C PHE A 150 15.85 55.95 0.37
N ASP A 151 17.18 55.78 0.29
CA ASP A 151 18.17 56.70 -0.29
C ASP A 151 18.28 58.11 0.32
N ASN A 152 17.40 58.44 1.27
CA ASN A 152 17.45 59.60 2.15
C ASN A 152 17.47 60.94 1.39
N ARG A 153 16.61 61.03 0.35
CA ARG A 153 16.54 62.15 -0.60
C ARG A 153 15.37 63.09 -0.35
N ASN A 154 15.47 64.28 -0.93
CA ASN A 154 14.37 65.25 -1.00
C ASN A 154 13.59 65.09 -2.32
N VAL A 155 12.36 64.57 -2.23
CA VAL A 155 11.43 64.42 -3.35
C VAL A 155 10.91 65.79 -3.79
N TYR A 156 11.25 66.23 -5.00
CA TYR A 156 10.64 67.43 -5.57
C TYR A 156 9.25 67.09 -6.12
N ILE A 157 8.24 67.87 -5.76
CA ILE A 157 6.83 67.64 -6.14
C ILE A 157 6.26 68.92 -6.75
N TYR A 158 5.61 68.81 -7.91
CA TYR A 158 5.12 69.96 -8.68
C TYR A 158 3.79 69.69 -9.40
N TYR A 159 3.21 70.77 -9.93
CA TYR A 159 2.06 70.72 -10.82
C TYR A 159 2.45 71.19 -12.23
N ASP A 160 1.97 70.49 -13.26
CA ASP A 160 2.04 70.90 -14.66
C ASP A 160 0.78 70.39 -15.39
N PRO A 161 -0.06 71.28 -15.98
CA PRO A 161 -1.27 70.88 -16.69
C PRO A 161 -1.00 70.05 -17.96
N GLY A 162 0.25 69.97 -18.45
CA GLY A 162 0.65 69.10 -19.54
C GLY A 162 0.76 67.61 -19.17
N ILE A 163 0.75 67.26 -17.88
CA ILE A 163 0.83 65.88 -17.40
C ILE A 163 -0.57 65.24 -17.45
N PRO A 164 -0.82 64.16 -18.22
CA PRO A 164 -2.17 63.61 -18.40
C PRO A 164 -2.84 63.12 -17.10
N THR A 165 -2.05 62.66 -16.12
CA THR A 165 -2.52 62.09 -14.86
C THR A 165 -1.60 62.55 -13.71
N ALA A 166 -0.60 61.74 -13.39
CA ALA A 166 0.56 62.02 -12.57
C ALA A 166 1.75 61.25 -13.18
N GLN A 167 2.98 61.58 -12.78
CA GLN A 167 4.19 60.89 -13.24
C GLN A 167 5.35 61.04 -12.25
N ALA A 168 6.24 60.05 -12.21
CA ALA A 168 7.54 60.15 -11.58
C ALA A 168 8.62 59.34 -12.32
N SER A 169 9.87 59.53 -11.91
CA SER A 169 11.02 58.76 -12.40
C SER A 169 12.07 58.66 -11.30
N TYR A 170 12.90 57.61 -11.37
CA TYR A 170 13.90 57.27 -10.37
C TYR A 170 14.79 58.47 -10.02
N HIS A 171 14.76 58.87 -8.75
CA HIS A 171 15.46 60.04 -8.20
C HIS A 171 15.14 61.39 -8.85
N GLY A 172 14.11 61.47 -9.70
CA GLY A 172 13.69 62.69 -10.41
C GLY A 172 12.76 63.57 -9.58
N SER A 173 11.47 63.58 -9.94
CA SER A 173 10.43 64.40 -9.30
C SER A 173 9.04 63.83 -9.55
N ILE A 174 8.09 64.07 -8.64
CA ILE A 174 6.68 63.68 -8.79
C ILE A 174 5.89 64.86 -9.36
N GLY A 175 5.30 64.71 -10.54
CA GLY A 175 4.48 65.73 -11.19
C GLY A 175 3.00 65.34 -11.24
N PHE A 176 2.11 66.26 -10.91
CA PHE A 176 0.66 66.11 -11.04
C PHE A 176 0.11 66.99 -12.18
N GLY A 177 -0.91 66.54 -12.93
CA GLY A 177 -1.56 67.35 -13.96
C GLY A 177 -3.06 67.08 -14.10
N GLY A 178 -3.44 65.92 -14.61
CA GLY A 178 -4.85 65.49 -14.67
C GLY A 178 -5.39 64.98 -13.33
N THR A 179 -4.61 64.17 -12.60
CA THR A 179 -5.09 63.44 -11.41
C THR A 179 -4.99 64.28 -10.13
N TRP A 180 -6.03 64.28 -9.30
CA TRP A 180 -6.02 64.98 -8.01
C TRP A 180 -5.03 64.32 -7.02
N PRO A 181 -4.15 65.09 -6.34
CA PRO A 181 -3.21 64.53 -5.36
C PRO A 181 -3.91 63.90 -4.15
N ASN A 182 -3.53 62.67 -3.82
CA ASN A 182 -3.96 61.94 -2.63
C ASN A 182 -2.89 60.90 -2.24
N GLU A 183 -3.00 60.28 -1.05
CA GLU A 183 -2.02 59.31 -0.57
C GLU A 183 -1.75 58.16 -1.56
N ARG A 184 -2.78 57.59 -2.20
CA ARG A 184 -2.61 56.49 -3.17
C ARG A 184 -1.76 56.94 -4.36
N VAL A 185 -2.10 58.07 -5.00
CA VAL A 185 -1.30 58.57 -6.14
C VAL A 185 0.13 58.81 -5.68
N THR A 186 0.32 59.60 -4.61
CA THR A 186 1.66 59.97 -4.13
C THR A 186 2.49 58.75 -3.73
N GLN A 187 1.87 57.69 -3.20
CA GLN A 187 2.55 56.45 -2.84
C GLN A 187 2.88 55.54 -4.03
N HIS A 188 2.04 55.52 -5.07
CA HIS A 188 2.34 54.87 -6.34
C HIS A 188 3.51 55.57 -7.04
N GLU A 189 3.42 56.90 -7.22
CA GLU A 189 4.48 57.73 -7.83
C GLU A 189 5.80 57.69 -7.04
N LEU A 190 5.75 57.55 -5.70
CA LEU A 190 6.94 57.35 -4.89
C LEU A 190 7.63 56.00 -5.18
N GLY A 191 6.89 54.95 -5.57
CA GLY A 191 7.45 53.69 -6.04
C GLY A 191 8.33 53.88 -7.30
N HIS A 192 7.83 54.63 -8.28
CA HIS A 192 8.58 55.03 -9.47
C HIS A 192 9.81 55.88 -9.12
N TYR A 193 9.65 56.87 -8.23
CA TYR A 193 10.77 57.70 -7.73
C TYR A 193 11.86 56.87 -7.01
N LEU A 194 11.49 55.77 -6.36
CA LEU A 194 12.40 54.86 -5.65
C LEU A 194 12.95 53.71 -6.52
N GLY A 195 12.52 53.60 -7.78
CA GLY A 195 13.18 52.79 -8.82
C GLY A 195 12.33 51.72 -9.51
N LEU A 196 11.02 51.63 -9.20
CA LEU A 196 10.13 50.60 -9.75
C LEU A 196 9.18 51.18 -10.81
N PRO A 197 9.33 50.87 -12.11
CA PRO A 197 10.53 50.45 -12.84
C PRO A 197 11.31 51.62 -13.47
N TYR A 198 10.72 52.82 -13.51
CA TYR A 198 11.15 53.91 -14.38
C TYR A 198 12.49 54.53 -13.96
N GLY A 199 13.57 53.93 -14.45
CA GLY A 199 14.95 54.34 -14.23
C GLY A 199 15.90 53.19 -13.92
N ASN A 200 15.38 52.01 -13.58
CA ASN A 200 16.15 50.76 -13.44
C ASN A 200 15.52 49.60 -14.24
N LYS A 201 14.94 49.91 -15.41
CA LYS A 201 14.16 48.94 -16.20
C LYS A 201 14.94 47.66 -16.54
N GLY A 202 16.27 47.76 -16.73
CA GLY A 202 17.11 46.58 -17.00
C GLY A 202 17.21 45.59 -15.83
N ALA A 203 17.11 46.04 -14.58
CA ALA A 203 17.01 45.14 -13.43
C ALA A 203 15.58 44.60 -13.26
N TRP A 204 14.58 45.48 -13.42
CA TRP A 204 13.16 45.12 -13.38
C TRP A 204 12.79 44.02 -14.39
N ASP A 205 13.17 44.20 -15.66
CA ASP A 205 12.99 43.23 -16.73
C ASP A 205 13.81 41.94 -16.48
N GLY A 206 14.90 42.02 -15.71
CA GLY A 206 15.67 40.86 -15.26
C GLY A 206 14.98 40.03 -14.17
N PHE A 207 14.04 40.63 -13.43
CA PHE A 207 13.23 39.94 -12.42
C PHE A 207 11.79 39.65 -12.86
N LEU A 208 11.28 40.23 -13.96
CA LEU A 208 10.00 39.86 -14.55
C LEU A 208 10.16 38.86 -15.70
N SER A 209 9.72 37.61 -15.48
CA SER A 209 9.60 36.58 -16.52
C SER A 209 8.15 36.18 -16.69
N GLY A 210 7.63 36.24 -17.93
CA GLY A 210 6.21 35.92 -18.22
C GLY A 210 5.18 36.81 -17.53
N GLY A 211 5.59 37.93 -16.92
CA GLY A 211 4.75 38.80 -16.07
C GLY A 211 4.81 38.48 -14.57
N ALA A 212 5.56 37.46 -14.14
CA ALA A 212 5.77 37.12 -12.73
C ALA A 212 7.15 37.57 -12.22
N TRP A 213 7.22 38.01 -10.97
CA TRP A 213 8.46 38.44 -10.29
C TRP A 213 9.23 37.24 -9.71
N SER A 214 10.52 37.15 -10.03
CA SER A 214 11.41 36.08 -9.58
C SER A 214 12.30 36.44 -8.38
N GLY A 215 12.30 37.71 -7.94
CA GLY A 215 13.10 38.18 -6.81
C GLY A 215 12.63 37.57 -5.48
N ALA A 216 13.59 37.12 -4.67
CA ALA A 216 13.32 36.26 -3.52
C ALA A 216 12.67 37.00 -2.35
N GLN A 217 13.07 38.26 -2.06
CA GLN A 217 12.54 38.99 -0.90
C GLN A 217 11.09 39.43 -1.14
N ALA A 218 10.78 39.96 -2.33
CA ALA A 218 9.41 40.39 -2.63
C ALA A 218 8.45 39.19 -2.77
N SER A 219 8.94 38.08 -3.34
CA SER A 219 8.16 36.83 -3.42
C SER A 219 7.92 36.18 -2.05
N ALA A 220 8.80 36.37 -1.07
CA ALA A 220 8.55 35.93 0.31
C ALA A 220 7.44 36.77 0.96
N LEU A 221 7.48 38.11 0.82
CA LEU A 221 6.47 39.00 1.40
C LEU A 221 5.07 38.79 0.81
N VAL A 222 4.93 38.65 -0.51
CA VAL A 222 3.60 38.43 -1.12
C VAL A 222 2.95 37.12 -0.63
N ARG A 223 3.77 36.07 -0.41
CA ARG A 223 3.33 34.78 0.14
C ARG A 223 2.99 34.85 1.61
N GLN A 224 3.78 35.58 2.40
CA GLN A 224 3.42 35.88 3.79
C GLN A 224 2.08 36.62 3.88
N PHE A 225 1.85 37.57 2.97
CA PHE A 225 0.64 38.39 2.96
C PHE A 225 -0.63 37.61 2.59
N GLU A 226 -0.60 36.87 1.47
CA GLU A 226 -1.79 36.27 0.84
C GLU A 226 -1.83 34.73 0.87
N GLY A 227 -0.72 34.06 1.22
CA GLY A 227 -0.59 32.60 1.31
C GLY A 227 0.51 32.04 0.40
N ASP A 228 1.01 30.84 0.68
CA ASP A 228 2.21 30.25 0.04
C ASP A 228 2.10 30.14 -1.49
N GLN A 229 0.88 30.07 -2.02
CA GLN A 229 0.56 30.01 -3.45
C GLN A 229 0.60 31.38 -4.17
N ALA A 230 0.80 32.47 -3.43
CA ALA A 230 0.75 33.81 -3.99
C ALA A 230 1.94 34.13 -4.90
N THR A 231 1.65 34.83 -5.99
CA THR A 231 2.63 35.30 -6.97
C THR A 231 2.57 36.82 -7.04
N LEU A 232 3.73 37.47 -6.98
CA LEU A 232 3.89 38.87 -7.32
C LEU A 232 4.03 38.97 -8.84
N ASN A 233 3.22 39.81 -9.46
CA ASN A 233 3.16 39.99 -10.91
C ASN A 233 3.47 41.45 -11.27
N GLY A 234 3.81 41.71 -12.52
CA GLY A 234 4.01 43.06 -13.04
C GLY A 234 4.07 43.15 -14.56
N ASP A 235 4.00 44.39 -15.05
CA ASP A 235 4.19 44.74 -16.46
C ASP A 235 5.39 45.68 -16.62
N GLY A 236 5.50 46.42 -17.75
CA GLY A 236 6.59 47.36 -17.98
C GLY A 236 6.56 48.64 -17.11
N ILE A 237 5.54 48.83 -16.27
CA ILE A 237 5.23 50.02 -15.47
C ILE A 237 4.68 49.66 -14.07
N HIS A 238 3.85 48.62 -13.93
CA HIS A 238 3.06 48.32 -12.72
C HIS A 238 3.43 46.99 -12.06
N PHE A 239 3.02 46.80 -10.80
CA PHE A 239 3.01 45.49 -10.13
C PHE A 239 1.71 45.23 -9.36
N TRP A 240 1.39 43.96 -9.11
CA TRP A 240 0.25 43.55 -8.30
C TRP A 240 0.46 42.18 -7.63
N PRO A 241 -0.12 41.93 -6.44
CA PRO A 241 -0.87 42.88 -5.61
C PRO A 241 0.02 43.99 -5.00
N TYR A 242 -0.62 45.04 -4.49
CA TYR A 242 0.00 46.18 -3.78
C TYR A 242 0.80 47.19 -4.61
N GLY A 243 0.61 47.28 -5.93
CA GLY A 243 1.13 48.41 -6.72
C GLY A 243 0.45 49.75 -6.43
N LEU A 244 -0.79 49.72 -5.92
CA LEU A 244 -1.67 50.88 -5.72
C LEU A 244 -2.06 51.58 -7.03
N ASN A 245 -2.20 50.78 -8.10
CA ASN A 245 -2.41 51.22 -9.48
C ASN A 245 -3.80 51.86 -9.67
N PHE A 246 -4.80 51.38 -8.93
CA PHE A 246 -6.19 51.80 -9.01
C PHE A 246 -6.76 52.20 -7.64
N ASP A 247 -7.79 53.06 -7.63
CA ASP A 247 -8.45 53.58 -6.41
C ASP A 247 -9.01 52.50 -5.48
N ASN A 248 -9.48 51.38 -6.02
CA ASN A 248 -9.99 50.24 -5.26
C ASN A 248 -8.89 49.38 -4.61
N GLU A 249 -7.61 49.58 -4.92
CA GLU A 249 -6.49 48.88 -4.24
C GLU A 249 -6.14 49.52 -2.89
N PHE A 250 -6.54 50.77 -2.64
CA PHE A 250 -6.09 51.54 -1.47
C PHE A 250 -6.83 51.17 -0.19
N SER A 251 -6.07 50.71 0.80
CA SER A 251 -6.49 50.62 2.20
C SER A 251 -5.29 50.93 3.09
N ALA A 252 -5.52 51.18 4.40
CA ALA A 252 -4.43 51.41 5.35
C ALA A 252 -3.42 50.24 5.35
N LEU A 253 -3.91 48.99 5.28
CA LEU A 253 -3.10 47.78 5.21
C LEU A 253 -2.43 47.60 3.84
N SER A 254 -3.14 47.83 2.72
CA SER A 254 -2.54 47.78 1.38
C SER A 254 -1.36 48.73 1.26
N ALA A 255 -1.49 49.93 1.83
CA ALA A 255 -0.47 50.96 1.82
C ALA A 255 0.62 50.74 2.90
N GLN A 256 0.41 49.91 3.92
CA GLN A 256 1.51 49.38 4.75
C GLN A 256 2.31 48.32 3.96
N ARG A 257 1.60 47.32 3.40
CA ARG A 257 2.18 46.23 2.60
C ARG A 257 2.99 46.76 1.42
N GLN A 258 2.51 47.77 0.70
CA GLN A 258 3.24 48.40 -0.42
C GLN A 258 4.62 48.94 -0.02
N VAL A 259 4.80 49.52 1.18
CA VAL A 259 6.12 50.01 1.63
C VAL A 259 7.10 48.84 1.80
N ALA A 260 6.63 47.73 2.38
CA ALA A 260 7.43 46.52 2.54
C ALA A 260 7.77 45.88 1.17
N MET A 261 6.79 45.82 0.24
CA MET A 261 7.03 45.35 -1.13
C MET A 261 8.07 46.21 -1.86
N VAL A 262 7.96 47.54 -1.81
CA VAL A 262 8.93 48.46 -2.44
C VAL A 262 10.31 48.34 -1.80
N TYR A 263 10.40 48.09 -0.49
CA TYR A 263 11.68 47.79 0.17
C TYR A 263 12.32 46.51 -0.39
N ALA A 264 11.57 45.41 -0.40
CA ALA A 264 12.04 44.10 -0.84
C ALA A 264 12.36 44.04 -2.34
N MET A 265 11.55 44.64 -3.21
CA MET A 265 11.84 44.70 -4.65
C MET A 265 13.10 45.53 -4.96
N ARG A 266 13.40 46.56 -4.15
CA ARG A 266 14.67 47.31 -4.26
C ARG A 266 15.86 46.49 -3.78
N ALA A 267 15.68 45.67 -2.74
CA ALA A 267 16.69 44.72 -2.27
C ALA A 267 16.99 43.64 -3.33
N ASP A 268 15.95 43.03 -3.92
CA ASP A 268 16.06 42.08 -5.04
C ASP A 268 16.83 42.71 -6.22
N MET A 269 16.46 43.93 -6.63
CA MET A 269 17.14 44.69 -7.69
C MET A 269 18.52 45.25 -7.31
N GLY A 270 19.03 45.02 -6.09
CA GLY A 270 20.34 45.51 -5.64
C GLY A 270 20.45 47.04 -5.49
N ILE A 271 19.32 47.77 -5.47
CA ILE A 271 19.25 49.23 -5.32
C ILE A 271 18.72 49.67 -3.94
N GLY A 272 18.40 48.72 -3.06
CA GLY A 272 18.02 48.94 -1.66
C GLY A 272 18.84 48.05 -0.71
N PRO A 273 18.71 48.22 0.62
CA PRO A 273 19.41 47.39 1.58
C PRO A 273 18.86 45.96 1.58
N ALA A 274 19.75 44.96 1.53
CA ALA A 274 19.35 43.54 1.53
C ALA A 274 19.00 42.97 2.92
N ALA A 275 19.21 43.74 4.00
CA ALA A 275 18.87 43.34 5.37
C ALA A 275 17.48 43.86 5.75
N HIS A 276 16.75 43.14 6.61
CA HIS A 276 15.47 43.60 7.13
C HIS A 276 15.63 44.88 8.00
N PRO A 277 14.66 45.83 8.01
CA PRO A 277 14.77 47.05 8.82
C PRO A 277 14.85 46.82 10.34
N SER A 278 14.24 45.73 10.83
CA SER A 278 14.37 45.29 12.22
C SER A 278 15.63 44.45 12.41
N ALA A 279 16.42 44.80 13.42
CA ALA A 279 17.57 44.02 13.90
C ALA A 279 17.22 43.18 15.14
N ALA A 280 15.93 42.99 15.45
CA ALA A 280 15.48 42.21 16.60
C ALA A 280 15.61 40.70 16.33
N THR A 281 16.35 39.98 17.17
CA THR A 281 16.49 38.51 17.10
C THR A 281 15.58 37.77 18.07
N THR A 282 14.83 38.50 18.90
CA THR A 282 13.78 37.95 19.78
C THR A 282 12.65 38.96 19.85
N VAL A 283 11.45 38.52 19.49
CA VAL A 283 10.27 39.35 19.31
C VAL A 283 9.09 38.74 20.08
N THR A 284 8.29 39.55 20.76
CA THR A 284 7.17 39.08 21.59
C THR A 284 5.88 39.78 21.19
N LEU A 285 4.77 39.05 21.21
CA LEU A 285 3.43 39.60 20.95
C LEU A 285 3.07 40.60 22.06
N THR A 286 2.50 41.74 21.72
CA THR A 286 2.23 42.84 22.69
C THR A 286 0.77 42.96 23.11
N ALA A 287 -0.16 42.39 22.33
CA ALA A 287 -1.58 42.30 22.63
C ALA A 287 -2.28 41.28 21.72
N ASN A 288 -3.32 40.59 22.23
CA ASN A 288 -4.14 39.60 21.51
C ASN A 288 -4.56 40.05 20.09
N ASP A 289 -4.33 39.21 19.09
CA ASP A 289 -4.79 39.44 17.72
C ASP A 289 -6.32 39.66 17.67
N PRO A 290 -6.79 40.78 17.09
CA PRO A 290 -8.19 40.97 16.73
C PRO A 290 -8.71 39.86 15.81
N ALA A 291 -10.02 39.65 15.83
CA ALA A 291 -10.66 38.75 14.86
C ALA A 291 -10.49 39.31 13.44
N GLY A 292 -10.09 38.45 12.49
CA GLY A 292 -9.80 38.86 11.10
C GLY A 292 -8.38 39.42 10.86
N THR A 293 -7.51 39.43 11.87
CA THR A 293 -6.08 39.78 11.74
C THR A 293 -5.20 38.68 12.32
N SER A 294 -3.96 38.56 11.83
CA SER A 294 -3.00 37.54 12.28
C SER A 294 -1.59 38.11 12.35
N GLY A 295 -0.87 37.86 13.44
CA GLY A 295 0.55 38.17 13.57
C GLY A 295 1.46 37.47 12.54
N PHE A 296 0.95 36.53 11.72
CA PHE A 296 1.69 36.00 10.57
C PHE A 296 1.86 37.07 9.48
N ASN A 297 0.82 37.89 9.25
CA ASN A 297 0.71 38.77 8.07
C ASN A 297 0.22 40.20 8.38
N TYR A 298 0.32 40.62 9.64
CA TYR A 298 -0.06 41.93 10.19
C TYR A 298 1.04 42.47 11.12
N GLN A 299 1.36 43.77 11.03
CA GLN A 299 2.56 44.35 11.66
C GLN A 299 2.39 44.87 13.10
N ASP A 300 1.28 45.50 13.46
CA ASP A 300 1.24 46.38 14.66
C ASP A 300 1.30 45.65 16.02
N ARG A 301 1.45 44.32 16.06
CA ARG A 301 1.33 43.51 17.29
C ARG A 301 2.64 42.93 17.81
N TRP A 302 3.70 42.93 17.00
CA TRP A 302 5.02 42.48 17.43
C TRP A 302 5.81 43.59 18.14
N SER A 303 6.66 43.23 19.10
CA SER A 303 7.36 44.17 19.98
C SER A 303 8.37 45.09 19.29
N ASP A 304 8.74 44.80 18.05
CA ASP A 304 9.59 45.63 17.19
C ASP A 304 8.80 46.47 16.17
N GLY A 305 7.50 46.19 15.99
CA GLY A 305 6.58 46.97 15.14
C GLY A 305 6.49 46.54 13.67
N TYR A 306 7.05 45.37 13.31
CA TYR A 306 7.11 44.89 11.92
C TYR A 306 6.21 43.68 11.68
N PHE A 307 6.01 43.32 10.41
CA PHE A 307 5.55 41.98 10.03
C PHE A 307 6.55 40.92 10.54
N ALA A 308 6.09 39.68 10.77
CA ALA A 308 7.00 38.59 11.14
C ALA A 308 8.09 38.39 10.06
N HIS A 309 9.34 38.13 10.45
CA HIS A 309 10.46 38.07 9.52
C HIS A 309 11.55 37.08 9.95
N ALA A 310 12.36 36.63 8.99
CA ALA A 310 13.49 35.75 9.24
C ALA A 310 14.61 36.47 10.03
N GLY A 311 15.41 35.70 10.77
CA GLY A 311 16.41 36.18 11.72
C GLY A 311 15.88 36.43 13.14
N ALA A 312 14.61 36.13 13.42
CA ALA A 312 13.93 36.45 14.68
C ALA A 312 13.17 35.26 15.29
N ALA A 313 13.35 35.05 16.59
CA ALA A 313 12.59 34.09 17.39
C ALA A 313 11.37 34.75 18.05
N TYR A 314 10.17 34.32 17.67
CA TYR A 314 8.90 34.91 18.11
C TYR A 314 8.33 34.22 19.36
N ARG A 315 7.57 34.96 20.17
CA ARG A 315 6.92 34.44 21.39
C ARG A 315 5.52 35.00 21.56
N THR A 316 4.53 34.15 21.86
CA THR A 316 3.17 34.61 22.17
C THR A 316 3.09 35.31 23.51
N GLY A 317 3.84 34.83 24.51
CA GLY A 317 3.59 35.18 25.90
C GLY A 317 2.13 34.93 26.28
N ASP A 318 1.64 35.82 27.15
CA ASP A 318 0.28 35.86 27.67
C ASP A 318 -0.82 36.22 26.65
N PHE A 319 -0.46 36.40 25.37
CA PHE A 319 -1.36 36.87 24.33
C PHE A 319 -1.73 35.81 23.29
N LEU A 320 -2.90 36.01 22.68
CA LEU A 320 -3.49 35.13 21.68
C LEU A 320 -3.02 35.53 20.27
N LEU A 321 -2.21 34.67 19.64
CA LEU A 321 -1.81 34.74 18.24
C LEU A 321 -2.84 33.97 17.39
N ARG A 322 -3.25 34.54 16.25
CA ARG A 322 -4.08 33.85 15.26
C ARG A 322 -3.25 33.40 14.07
N THR A 323 -3.63 32.30 13.44
CA THR A 323 -3.26 32.06 12.03
C THR A 323 -4.06 33.01 11.13
N PRO A 324 -3.66 33.22 9.87
CA PRO A 324 -4.52 33.83 8.87
C PRO A 324 -5.83 33.06 8.69
N SER A 325 -6.82 33.71 8.09
CA SER A 325 -8.15 33.15 7.81
C SER A 325 -8.41 33.01 6.32
N GLY A 326 -8.98 31.88 5.90
CA GLY A 326 -9.22 31.55 4.49
C GLY A 326 -8.70 30.15 4.16
N GLY A 327 -8.84 29.74 2.89
CA GLY A 327 -8.46 28.41 2.40
C GLY A 327 -7.06 28.29 1.80
N ASN A 328 -6.19 29.28 2.03
CA ASN A 328 -4.82 29.27 1.52
C ASN A 328 -3.86 28.67 2.57
N SER A 329 -2.81 27.99 2.12
CA SER A 329 -1.68 27.62 2.99
C SER A 329 -0.87 28.85 3.40
N PHE A 330 -0.28 28.84 4.60
CA PHE A 330 0.58 29.91 5.10
C PHE A 330 1.77 29.39 5.92
N THR A 331 2.97 29.80 5.53
CA THR A 331 4.20 29.62 6.30
C THR A 331 4.46 30.80 7.25
N PHE A 332 4.83 30.53 8.51
CA PHE A 332 5.25 31.55 9.46
C PHE A 332 6.67 32.02 9.16
N ALA A 333 6.86 33.31 8.87
CA ALA A 333 8.11 33.86 8.35
C ALA A 333 9.28 33.97 9.34
N GLY A 334 9.11 33.58 10.62
CA GLY A 334 10.14 33.72 11.67
C GLY A 334 10.77 32.40 12.11
N ASP A 335 12.08 32.42 12.39
CA ASP A 335 12.96 31.28 12.71
C ASP A 335 12.46 30.33 13.81
N SER A 336 11.56 30.80 14.67
CA SER A 336 10.75 29.98 15.56
C SER A 336 9.54 30.73 16.08
N LEU A 337 8.51 30.00 16.50
CA LEU A 337 7.41 30.50 17.31
C LEU A 337 7.36 29.73 18.63
N THR A 338 7.56 30.42 19.75
CA THR A 338 7.29 29.87 21.09
C THR A 338 5.87 30.23 21.52
N VAL A 339 5.06 29.23 21.83
CA VAL A 339 3.73 29.38 22.42
C VAL A 339 3.85 29.12 23.92
N ASN A 340 3.83 30.19 24.71
CA ASN A 340 4.15 30.15 26.14
C ASN A 340 3.19 31.02 26.98
N ASN A 341 2.23 30.40 27.65
CA ASN A 341 1.33 31.11 28.56
C ASN A 341 1.98 31.26 29.95
N THR A 342 1.98 32.46 30.53
CA THR A 342 2.48 32.72 31.89
C THR A 342 1.38 33.13 32.88
N ASN A 343 0.14 33.38 32.42
CA ASN A 343 -1.04 33.65 33.26
C ASN A 343 -2.07 32.51 33.33
N ALA A 344 -1.77 31.36 32.71
CA ALA A 344 -2.61 30.16 32.68
C ALA A 344 -4.03 30.33 32.08
N THR A 345 -4.41 31.50 31.54
CA THR A 345 -5.82 31.76 31.13
C THR A 345 -6.06 32.55 29.83
N SER A 346 -5.04 33.06 29.10
CA SER A 346 -5.31 33.72 27.80
C SER A 346 -4.26 33.64 26.67
N GLY A 347 -2.99 33.27 26.91
CA GLY A 347 -1.94 33.31 25.88
C GLY A 347 -1.75 32.00 25.09
N GLY A 348 -1.79 32.02 23.76
CA GLY A 348 -1.76 30.79 22.93
C GLY A 348 -1.85 31.00 21.41
N LEU A 349 -1.86 29.90 20.64
CA LEU A 349 -2.02 29.87 19.18
C LEU A 349 -3.43 29.40 18.78
N VAL A 350 -4.10 30.14 17.90
CA VAL A 350 -5.48 29.86 17.48
C VAL A 350 -5.61 29.77 15.96
N TYR A 351 -6.08 28.62 15.46
CA TYR A 351 -6.36 28.41 14.04
C TYR A 351 -7.64 29.11 13.59
N GLN A 352 -7.56 29.80 12.45
CA GLN A 352 -8.62 30.57 11.79
C GLN A 352 -8.78 30.22 10.30
N GLY A 353 -7.99 29.27 9.76
CA GLY A 353 -8.09 28.82 8.38
C GLY A 353 -9.38 28.03 8.10
N ALA A 354 -9.66 27.79 6.82
CA ALA A 354 -10.89 27.14 6.35
C ALA A 354 -10.60 26.02 5.33
N GLY A 355 -11.51 25.06 5.23
CA GLY A 355 -11.35 23.87 4.40
C GLY A 355 -10.48 22.80 5.07
N THR A 356 -10.15 21.76 4.28
CA THR A 356 -9.52 20.52 4.78
C THR A 356 -8.07 20.33 4.31
N THR A 357 -7.63 21.09 3.29
CA THR A 357 -6.35 20.91 2.59
C THR A 357 -5.31 22.01 2.86
N ALA A 358 -5.73 23.17 3.38
CA ALA A 358 -4.85 24.30 3.65
C ALA A 358 -3.85 23.98 4.77
N VAL A 359 -2.55 24.15 4.50
CA VAL A 359 -1.47 23.83 5.44
C VAL A 359 -0.96 25.09 6.13
N THR A 360 -0.84 25.06 7.45
CA THR A 360 -0.12 26.09 8.20
C THR A 360 1.25 25.54 8.59
N THR A 361 2.31 26.14 8.06
CA THR A 361 3.69 25.68 8.29
C THR A 361 4.36 26.56 9.34
N ILE A 362 4.96 25.94 10.37
CA ILE A 362 5.76 26.62 11.38
C ILE A 362 7.04 25.80 11.58
N ASP A 363 8.11 26.21 10.90
CA ASP A 363 9.39 25.46 10.79
C ASP A 363 9.99 25.04 12.15
N ASN A 364 9.71 25.81 13.20
CA ASN A 364 10.19 25.55 14.57
C ASN A 364 9.17 26.06 15.60
N LEU A 365 8.06 25.35 15.73
CA LEU A 365 7.06 25.56 16.78
C LEU A 365 7.57 25.01 18.12
N ARG A 366 7.52 25.82 19.18
CA ARG A 366 7.97 25.45 20.53
C ARG A 366 6.82 25.65 21.53
N LEU A 367 6.23 24.56 22.01
CA LEU A 367 5.18 24.63 23.04
C LEU A 367 5.83 24.62 24.43
N SER A 368 5.48 25.58 25.28
CA SER A 368 6.17 25.83 26.55
C SER A 368 5.21 26.40 27.60
N GLY A 369 4.27 25.58 28.09
CA GLY A 369 3.12 26.05 28.88
C GLY A 369 1.98 26.61 28.02
N GLY A 370 2.03 26.41 26.70
CA GLY A 370 1.11 26.99 25.73
C GLY A 370 -0.14 26.17 25.47
N TRP A 371 -1.12 26.78 24.81
CA TRP A 371 -2.26 26.07 24.23
C TRP A 371 -2.37 26.35 22.73
N VAL A 372 -2.79 25.33 21.98
CA VAL A 372 -3.05 25.37 20.55
C VAL A 372 -4.51 24.97 20.31
N GLN A 373 -5.31 25.84 19.68
CA GLN A 373 -6.77 25.67 19.60
C GLN A 373 -7.32 25.80 18.17
N HIS A 374 -8.17 24.87 17.77
CA HIS A 374 -8.97 24.98 16.54
C HIS A 374 -10.19 25.89 16.75
N ALA A 375 -10.30 27.05 16.09
CA ALA A 375 -11.41 28.00 16.28
C ALA A 375 -12.32 28.24 15.06
N SER A 376 -12.00 27.65 13.91
CA SER A 376 -12.80 27.71 12.68
C SER A 376 -14.13 26.92 12.77
N GLY A 377 -14.77 26.60 11.66
CA GLY A 377 -15.97 25.76 11.57
C GLY A 377 -15.72 24.29 11.95
N ASP A 378 -16.76 23.46 11.84
CA ASP A 378 -16.73 22.04 12.21
C ASP A 378 -16.46 21.06 11.05
N ALA A 379 -16.35 21.57 9.83
CA ALA A 379 -15.81 20.85 8.65
C ALA A 379 -14.37 21.26 8.30
N ASP A 380 -13.81 22.27 8.98
CA ASP A 380 -12.43 22.73 8.75
C ASP A 380 -11.43 21.83 9.50
N VAL A 381 -10.22 21.71 8.97
CA VAL A 381 -9.11 20.93 9.57
C VAL A 381 -7.87 21.81 9.70
N PHE A 382 -7.26 21.82 10.88
CA PHE A 382 -5.96 22.45 11.09
C PHE A 382 -4.84 21.47 10.73
N GLN A 383 -4.33 21.57 9.50
CA GLN A 383 -3.14 20.86 9.05
C GLN A 383 -1.89 21.65 9.50
N LEU A 384 -1.15 21.14 10.49
CA LEU A 384 0.00 21.82 11.10
C LEU A 384 1.32 21.13 10.71
N ALA A 385 2.12 21.81 9.88
CA ALA A 385 3.39 21.32 9.34
C ALA A 385 4.62 22.09 9.88
N GLY A 386 5.82 21.62 9.55
CA GLY A 386 7.09 22.11 10.08
C GLY A 386 7.63 21.18 11.16
N ARG A 387 8.07 21.72 12.30
CA ARG A 387 8.55 20.93 13.45
C ARG A 387 7.96 21.43 14.75
N MET A 388 7.53 20.51 15.63
CA MET A 388 6.96 20.85 16.94
C MET A 388 7.84 20.30 18.08
N THR A 389 8.31 21.17 18.97
CA THR A 389 9.05 20.77 20.19
C THR A 389 8.25 21.14 21.44
N VAL A 390 7.91 20.15 22.27
CA VAL A 390 7.23 20.34 23.56
C VAL A 390 8.30 20.47 24.65
N VAL A 391 8.53 21.72 25.05
CA VAL A 391 9.56 22.15 26.00
C VAL A 391 9.06 22.08 27.44
N ALA A 392 7.77 22.32 27.65
CA ALA A 392 7.06 22.20 28.93
C ALA A 392 5.57 21.93 28.67
N ASP A 393 4.91 21.33 29.66
CA ASP A 393 3.54 20.79 29.57
C ASP A 393 2.57 21.75 28.86
N SER A 394 1.89 21.26 27.83
CA SER A 394 1.12 22.09 26.91
C SER A 394 -0.19 21.42 26.49
N THR A 395 -1.15 22.23 26.01
CA THR A 395 -2.51 21.76 25.70
C THR A 395 -2.83 21.85 24.21
N LEU A 396 -3.39 20.77 23.65
CA LEU A 396 -3.92 20.73 22.29
C LEU A 396 -5.44 20.59 22.36
N TRP A 397 -6.17 21.47 21.66
CA TRP A 397 -7.63 21.57 21.78
C TRP A 397 -8.32 21.60 20.42
N ALA A 398 -8.76 20.43 19.96
CA ALA A 398 -9.64 20.21 18.80
C ALA A 398 -11.08 20.71 19.06
N ARG A 399 -11.20 21.96 19.54
CA ARG A 399 -12.41 22.54 20.13
C ARG A 399 -13.59 22.56 19.17
N ARG A 400 -13.33 22.87 17.89
CA ARG A 400 -14.34 23.00 16.82
C ARG A 400 -14.14 22.10 15.60
N GLY A 401 -12.91 21.71 15.29
CA GLY A 401 -12.54 20.85 14.17
C GLY A 401 -11.23 20.11 14.49
N ASP A 402 -10.77 19.29 13.56
CA ASP A 402 -9.60 18.41 13.74
C ASP A 402 -8.28 19.18 13.79
N ILE A 403 -7.31 18.66 14.54
CA ILE A 403 -5.92 19.11 14.50
C ILE A 403 -5.06 17.95 14.02
N ASN A 404 -4.57 18.05 12.79
CA ASN A 404 -3.66 17.11 12.16
C ASN A 404 -2.23 17.64 12.29
N ILE A 405 -1.39 16.96 13.07
CA ILE A 405 0.02 17.31 13.22
C ILE A 405 0.82 16.51 12.19
N LEU A 406 1.11 17.19 11.08
CA LEU A 406 2.02 16.75 10.02
C LEU A 406 3.50 16.95 10.42
N ALA A 407 3.75 17.88 11.35
CA ALA A 407 5.07 18.20 11.88
C ALA A 407 5.68 17.08 12.72
N ASP A 408 7.01 16.93 12.68
CA ASP A 408 7.75 16.07 13.61
C ASP A 408 7.60 16.58 15.04
N VAL A 409 7.05 15.75 15.93
CA VAL A 409 6.90 16.07 17.35
C VAL A 409 8.10 15.56 18.16
N ALA A 410 8.72 16.45 18.93
CA ALA A 410 9.88 16.18 19.76
C ALA A 410 9.75 16.83 21.15
N GLY A 411 10.67 16.51 22.06
CA GLY A 411 10.71 17.08 23.42
C GLY A 411 10.02 16.19 24.46
N GLY A 412 9.96 16.68 25.70
CA GLY A 412 9.64 15.87 26.89
C GLY A 412 8.72 16.53 27.92
N GLY A 413 8.10 17.67 27.59
CA GLY A 413 6.93 18.15 28.34
C GLY A 413 5.67 17.41 27.93
N ASP A 414 4.70 17.27 28.82
CA ASP A 414 3.48 16.49 28.55
C ASP A 414 2.50 17.21 27.61
N LEU A 415 1.67 16.44 26.90
CA LEU A 415 0.60 16.97 26.05
C LEU A 415 -0.77 16.57 26.57
N THR A 416 -1.56 17.55 27.01
CA THR A 416 -2.98 17.35 27.34
C THR A 416 -3.86 17.56 26.11
N ILE A 417 -4.63 16.54 25.74
CA ILE A 417 -5.67 16.65 24.72
C ILE A 417 -6.98 17.01 25.42
N HIS A 418 -7.41 18.27 25.27
CA HIS A 418 -8.54 18.81 26.03
C HIS A 418 -9.90 18.38 25.43
N PRO A 419 -10.95 18.12 26.25
CA PRO A 419 -12.30 17.86 25.76
C PRO A 419 -12.81 18.98 24.82
N PRO A 420 -13.47 18.66 23.69
CA PRO A 420 -14.09 19.65 22.81
C PRO A 420 -15.40 20.24 23.39
N ASP A 421 -15.78 21.43 22.94
CA ASP A 421 -16.79 22.28 23.61
C ASP A 421 -18.26 22.01 23.25
N SER A 422 -18.54 21.22 22.20
CA SER A 422 -19.89 21.12 21.62
C SER A 422 -20.49 19.72 21.71
N THR A 423 -21.80 19.64 21.96
CA THR A 423 -22.56 18.37 22.12
C THR A 423 -22.62 17.45 20.90
N ARG A 424 -22.17 17.89 19.72
CA ARG A 424 -21.94 17.05 18.52
C ARG A 424 -20.55 16.40 18.61
N GLN A 425 -20.30 15.57 19.63
CA GLN A 425 -18.96 15.46 20.22
C GLN A 425 -18.06 14.32 19.69
N ASP A 426 -18.46 13.62 18.62
CA ASP A 426 -17.96 12.26 18.37
C ASP A 426 -16.94 12.06 17.25
N THR A 427 -16.67 13.08 16.43
CA THR A 427 -15.80 12.93 15.24
C THR A 427 -14.42 13.57 15.34
N ARG A 428 -14.17 14.46 16.31
CA ARG A 428 -13.00 15.36 16.31
C ARG A 428 -11.78 14.79 17.02
N TYR A 429 -10.61 14.85 16.42
CA TYR A 429 -9.35 14.30 16.96
C TYR A 429 -8.21 15.34 16.97
N VAL A 430 -7.25 15.12 17.87
CA VAL A 430 -5.86 15.52 17.64
C VAL A 430 -5.10 14.31 17.10
N ARG A 431 -4.45 14.46 15.94
CA ARG A 431 -3.73 13.36 15.26
C ARG A 431 -2.24 13.63 15.18
N PHE A 432 -1.42 12.62 15.44
CA PHE A 432 -0.02 12.58 15.01
C PHE A 432 0.06 11.86 13.67
N GLN A 433 0.71 12.45 12.67
CA GLN A 433 0.77 11.90 11.30
C GLN A 433 2.20 11.71 10.76
N SER A 434 3.23 12.30 11.37
CA SER A 434 4.63 12.05 10.97
C SER A 434 5.20 10.72 11.50
N PRO A 435 6.04 9.99 10.73
CA PRO A 435 6.90 8.91 11.22
C PRO A 435 8.17 9.40 11.97
N GLY A 436 8.44 10.71 11.98
CA GLY A 436 9.67 11.32 12.50
C GLY A 436 9.61 11.76 13.98
N ASN A 437 8.61 11.35 14.75
CA ASN A 437 8.44 11.84 16.12
C ASN A 437 9.52 11.28 17.06
N THR A 438 10.23 12.17 17.74
CA THR A 438 11.17 11.86 18.83
C THR A 438 10.65 12.40 20.17
N PHE A 439 9.33 12.40 20.33
CA PHE A 439 8.63 12.90 21.52
C PHE A 439 8.70 11.85 22.64
N THR A 440 9.11 12.28 23.83
CA THR A 440 9.26 11.42 25.02
C THR A 440 8.46 11.96 26.22
N GLY A 441 7.55 12.91 26.00
CA GLY A 441 6.55 13.31 26.99
C GLY A 441 5.37 12.33 27.00
N SER A 442 4.49 12.47 27.97
CA SER A 442 3.23 11.70 28.05
C SER A 442 2.11 12.39 27.28
N ILE A 443 1.08 11.63 26.91
CA ILE A 443 -0.19 12.15 26.42
C ILE A 443 -1.26 11.92 27.50
N LEU A 444 -1.94 13.00 27.91
CA LEU A 444 -3.15 12.94 28.72
C LEU A 444 -4.36 13.17 27.81
N ASN A 445 -4.95 12.08 27.32
CA ASN A 445 -6.12 12.12 26.44
C ASN A 445 -7.42 12.27 27.25
N ASN A 446 -7.84 13.51 27.51
CA ASN A 446 -9.16 13.78 28.09
C ASN A 446 -10.25 13.95 27.00
N GLY A 447 -9.87 14.03 25.73
CA GLY A 447 -10.76 14.19 24.58
C GLY A 447 -10.70 12.98 23.64
N ARG A 448 -10.14 13.18 22.44
CA ARG A 448 -9.96 12.15 21.40
C ARG A 448 -8.57 12.29 20.78
N PHE A 449 -7.78 11.22 20.83
CA PHE A 449 -6.41 11.17 20.27
C PHE A 449 -6.29 10.06 19.23
N GLU A 450 -5.49 10.29 18.20
CA GLU A 450 -5.15 9.30 17.17
C GLU A 450 -3.67 9.35 16.82
N LEU A 451 -2.97 8.22 16.98
CA LEU A 451 -1.71 7.97 16.27
C LEU A 451 -2.08 7.42 14.89
N GLY A 452 -1.87 8.20 13.83
CA GLY A 452 -2.28 7.85 12.47
C GLY A 452 -1.50 6.69 11.85
N GLN A 453 -2.02 6.14 10.76
CA GLN A 453 -1.30 5.16 9.94
C GLN A 453 0.03 5.75 9.44
N GLY A 454 1.10 4.97 9.54
CA GLY A 454 2.45 5.40 9.17
C GLY A 454 3.16 6.30 10.20
N ALA A 455 2.43 6.92 11.14
CA ALA A 455 3.03 7.72 12.20
C ALA A 455 3.70 6.86 13.27
N ASN A 456 4.59 7.45 14.08
CA ASN A 456 5.22 6.77 15.22
C ASN A 456 4.95 7.47 16.57
N PHE A 457 5.06 6.74 17.67
CA PHE A 457 5.13 7.30 19.03
C PHE A 457 6.25 6.61 19.82
N ARG A 458 7.15 7.39 20.43
CA ARG A 458 8.30 6.86 21.17
C ARG A 458 8.00 6.74 22.66
N PHE A 459 8.22 5.54 23.20
CA PHE A 459 8.19 5.28 24.63
C PHE A 459 9.62 5.21 25.17
N ALA A 460 9.97 6.13 26.07
CA ALA A 460 11.24 6.12 26.78
C ALA A 460 11.10 5.27 28.05
N ILE A 461 11.73 4.09 28.09
CA ILE A 461 11.63 3.15 29.21
C ILE A 461 12.82 3.34 30.16
N GLY A 462 12.52 3.64 31.42
CA GLY A 462 13.48 3.65 32.52
C GLY A 462 13.37 2.40 33.41
N GLY A 463 13.86 2.49 34.64
CA GLY A 463 13.67 1.40 35.62
C GLY A 463 12.19 1.10 35.89
N GLY A 464 11.90 -0.07 36.48
CA GLY A 464 10.55 -0.60 36.67
C GLY A 464 9.50 0.45 37.10
N GLY A 465 8.44 0.60 36.30
CA GLY A 465 7.37 1.57 36.49
C GLY A 465 7.59 2.97 35.91
N ALA A 466 8.80 3.31 35.46
CA ALA A 466 9.11 4.63 34.90
C ALA A 466 9.11 4.62 33.36
N SER A 467 8.08 5.19 32.76
CA SER A 467 8.00 5.51 31.33
C SER A 467 7.13 6.75 31.10
N ASN A 468 7.20 7.36 29.92
CA ASN A 468 6.06 8.16 29.43
C ASN A 468 4.89 7.23 29.07
N ALA A 469 3.67 7.79 28.96
CA ALA A 469 2.46 7.01 28.76
C ALA A 469 1.39 7.74 27.93
N ILE A 470 0.50 6.98 27.28
CA ILE A 470 -0.76 7.47 26.70
C ILE A 470 -1.88 7.14 27.68
N THR A 471 -2.36 8.15 28.39
CA THR A 471 -3.26 8.04 29.56
C THR A 471 -4.58 8.77 29.32
N GLY A 472 -5.56 8.61 30.21
CA GLY A 472 -6.81 9.39 30.17
C GLY A 472 -8.04 8.58 30.51
N ALA A 473 -8.45 8.58 31.79
CA ALA A 473 -9.60 7.80 32.26
C ALA A 473 -10.97 8.28 31.70
N THR A 474 -11.03 9.49 31.16
CA THR A 474 -12.24 10.07 30.53
C THR A 474 -12.12 10.20 29.01
N ALA A 475 -11.14 9.53 28.37
CA ALA A 475 -10.96 9.56 26.92
C ALA A 475 -12.21 9.07 26.18
N LEU A 476 -12.72 9.88 25.24
CA LEU A 476 -13.86 9.53 24.38
C LEU A 476 -13.45 8.55 23.26
N ALA A 477 -12.18 8.59 22.83
CA ALA A 477 -11.53 7.56 22.01
C ALA A 477 -10.01 7.73 22.02
N THR A 478 -9.28 6.63 21.95
CA THR A 478 -7.83 6.61 21.73
C THR A 478 -7.52 5.63 20.60
N ARG A 479 -7.21 6.13 19.40
CA ARG A 479 -6.89 5.31 18.23
C ARG A 479 -5.38 5.16 18.04
N LEU A 480 -4.94 3.94 17.79
CA LEU A 480 -3.52 3.59 17.66
C LEU A 480 -3.32 2.82 16.36
N ASN A 481 -3.11 3.54 15.27
CA ASN A 481 -3.00 3.01 13.90
C ASN A 481 -1.55 3.04 13.37
N GLY A 482 -0.61 3.61 14.13
CA GLY A 482 0.81 3.74 13.77
C GLY A 482 1.73 2.78 14.54
N THR A 483 3.03 3.07 14.52
CA THR A 483 4.08 2.26 15.16
C THR A 483 4.46 2.78 16.54
N PHE A 484 4.56 1.89 17.54
CA PHE A 484 5.23 2.17 18.81
C PHE A 484 6.74 1.89 18.70
N ASP A 485 7.53 2.88 19.07
CA ASP A 485 9.00 2.87 19.11
C ASP A 485 9.42 2.80 20.59
N ILE A 486 9.70 1.59 21.08
CA ILE A 486 9.96 1.35 22.52
C ILE A 486 11.47 1.40 22.78
N ASP A 487 11.93 2.51 23.36
CA ASP A 487 13.32 2.72 23.75
C ASP A 487 13.63 2.02 25.07
N LEU A 488 14.12 0.79 24.96
CA LEU A 488 14.51 -0.07 26.07
C LEU A 488 15.87 0.31 26.70
N ALA A 489 16.56 1.37 26.25
CA ALA A 489 17.94 1.65 26.68
C ALA A 489 18.09 1.98 28.17
N GLY A 490 17.02 2.39 28.85
CA GLY A 490 16.97 2.61 30.31
C GLY A 490 16.22 1.51 31.09
N ALA A 491 15.72 0.47 30.42
CA ALA A 491 14.90 -0.56 31.04
C ALA A 491 15.70 -1.45 32.01
N THR A 492 15.08 -1.82 33.13
CA THR A 492 15.64 -2.77 34.09
C THR A 492 15.03 -4.16 33.93
N SER A 493 15.75 -5.19 34.39
CA SER A 493 15.34 -6.60 34.28
C SER A 493 15.14 -7.26 35.66
N ASN A 494 14.64 -6.51 36.65
CA ASN A 494 14.37 -7.06 37.97
C ASN A 494 13.06 -7.88 37.96
N PRO A 495 12.93 -8.90 38.83
CA PRO A 495 11.70 -9.66 38.94
C PRO A 495 10.48 -8.79 39.28
N GLY A 496 9.49 -8.78 38.39
CA GLY A 496 8.26 -7.98 38.52
C GLY A 496 8.30 -6.59 37.88
N ASP A 497 9.39 -6.20 37.21
CA ASP A 497 9.46 -4.93 36.46
C ASP A 497 8.40 -4.89 35.34
N SER A 498 7.65 -3.77 35.28
CA SER A 498 6.59 -3.52 34.30
C SER A 498 6.36 -2.02 34.09
N TRP A 499 5.83 -1.62 32.94
CA TRP A 499 5.62 -0.23 32.54
C TRP A 499 4.25 -0.05 31.86
N ALA A 500 3.50 0.97 32.27
CA ALA A 500 2.13 1.20 31.81
C ALA A 500 2.09 2.18 30.63
N LEU A 501 2.32 1.67 29.42
CA LEU A 501 2.48 2.48 28.21
C LEU A 501 1.14 3.06 27.71
N VAL A 502 0.06 2.29 27.81
CA VAL A 502 -1.28 2.73 27.40
C VAL A 502 -2.29 2.46 28.53
N THR A 503 -2.85 3.52 29.09
CA THR A 503 -3.92 3.44 30.12
C THR A 503 -5.09 4.38 29.83
N ALA A 504 -5.12 4.99 28.64
CA ALA A 504 -6.25 5.77 28.17
C ALA A 504 -7.50 4.90 27.97
N ALA A 505 -8.67 5.41 28.35
CA ALA A 505 -9.95 4.76 28.08
C ALA A 505 -10.22 4.67 26.58
N ASN A 506 -11.05 3.70 26.19
CA ASN A 506 -11.44 3.48 24.79
C ASN A 506 -10.24 3.39 23.83
N ALA A 507 -9.18 2.73 24.28
CA ALA A 507 -8.02 2.39 23.46
C ALA A 507 -8.38 1.32 22.42
N ASN A 508 -8.09 1.63 21.16
CA ASN A 508 -8.33 0.75 20.02
C ASN A 508 -7.09 0.75 19.13
N TYR A 509 -6.55 -0.44 18.90
CA TYR A 509 -5.39 -0.68 18.03
C TYR A 509 -5.90 -1.08 16.65
N GLY A 510 -5.49 -0.36 15.61
CA GLY A 510 -5.92 -0.62 14.24
C GLY A 510 -5.19 -1.77 13.57
N ALA A 511 -5.65 -2.19 12.39
CA ALA A 511 -5.01 -3.24 11.61
C ALA A 511 -3.56 -2.91 11.19
N THR A 512 -3.20 -1.62 11.11
CA THR A 512 -1.85 -1.13 10.82
C THR A 512 -1.00 -0.85 12.06
N PHE A 513 -1.50 -1.17 13.26
CA PHE A 513 -0.73 -0.99 14.50
C PHE A 513 0.49 -1.92 14.54
N ASN A 514 1.62 -1.37 14.97
CA ASN A 514 2.89 -2.08 15.00
C ASN A 514 3.70 -1.73 16.26
N VAL A 515 4.59 -2.63 16.70
CA VAL A 515 5.61 -2.35 17.73
C VAL A 515 6.98 -2.67 17.15
N ALA A 516 7.83 -1.65 16.99
CA ALA A 516 9.09 -1.74 16.28
C ALA A 516 10.05 -2.74 16.96
N GLY A 517 10.39 -3.82 16.26
CA GLY A 517 11.32 -4.85 16.74
C GLY A 517 10.72 -5.94 17.64
N PHE A 518 9.39 -6.10 17.67
CA PHE A 518 8.69 -7.11 18.48
C PHE A 518 7.82 -8.04 17.59
N ASP A 519 7.81 -9.34 17.88
CA ASP A 519 6.93 -10.33 17.23
C ASP A 519 5.49 -10.22 17.80
N ASN A 520 4.48 -9.98 16.96
CA ASN A 520 3.06 -10.08 17.37
C ASN A 520 2.60 -11.54 17.53
N SER A 521 1.65 -11.76 18.44
CA SER A 521 0.81 -12.96 18.59
C SER A 521 -0.54 -12.49 19.14
N ALA A 522 -1.56 -12.40 18.28
CA ALA A 522 -2.93 -11.97 18.61
C ALA A 522 -3.04 -10.78 19.60
N GLY A 523 -2.24 -9.72 19.40
CA GLY A 523 -2.25 -8.51 20.22
C GLY A 523 -1.16 -8.45 21.30
N VAL A 524 -0.32 -9.49 21.43
CA VAL A 524 0.83 -9.55 22.33
C VAL A 524 2.11 -9.49 21.53
N TRP A 525 2.82 -8.37 21.64
CA TRP A 525 4.06 -8.06 20.94
C TRP A 525 5.24 -8.39 21.85
N SER A 526 6.19 -9.22 21.42
CA SER A 526 7.32 -9.63 22.28
C SER A 526 8.60 -9.81 21.49
N ASN A 527 9.71 -9.21 21.97
CA ASN A 527 11.03 -9.29 21.32
C ASN A 527 11.91 -10.42 21.89
N GLY A 528 11.43 -11.15 22.89
CA GLY A 528 12.14 -12.22 23.59
C GLY A 528 12.62 -11.85 25.00
N ASP A 529 12.89 -10.57 25.25
CA ASP A 529 13.29 -10.02 26.56
C ASP A 529 12.14 -9.23 27.22
N TYR A 530 11.29 -8.57 26.42
CA TYR A 530 10.15 -7.78 26.87
C TYR A 530 8.91 -8.09 26.02
N SER A 531 7.73 -7.98 26.64
CA SER A 531 6.42 -8.25 26.03
C SER A 531 5.42 -7.13 26.33
N PHE A 532 4.81 -6.57 25.30
CA PHE A 532 3.75 -5.56 25.35
C PHE A 532 2.40 -6.17 24.97
N SER A 533 1.42 -6.09 25.86
CA SER A 533 0.07 -6.58 25.61
C SER A 533 -0.90 -5.44 25.31
N GLN A 534 -1.53 -5.46 24.13
CA GLN A 534 -2.58 -4.51 23.77
C GLN A 534 -3.75 -4.54 24.77
N ALA A 535 -4.08 -5.71 25.30
CA ALA A 535 -5.24 -5.92 26.18
C ALA A 535 -5.07 -5.30 27.59
N THR A 536 -3.83 -5.09 28.04
CA THR A 536 -3.54 -4.44 29.33
C THR A 536 -2.84 -3.09 29.19
N GLY A 537 -2.27 -2.80 28.02
CA GLY A 537 -1.43 -1.64 27.75
C GLY A 537 -0.09 -1.65 28.51
N LEU A 538 0.28 -2.79 29.11
CA LEU A 538 1.51 -2.97 29.86
C LEU A 538 2.63 -3.55 28.99
N LEU A 539 3.84 -3.04 29.18
CA LEU A 539 5.10 -3.70 28.86
C LEU A 539 5.57 -4.44 30.12
N THR A 540 5.99 -5.69 29.98
CA THR A 540 6.51 -6.54 31.08
C THR A 540 7.76 -7.29 30.64
N LEU A 541 8.62 -7.65 31.59
CA LEU A 541 9.75 -8.55 31.34
C LEU A 541 9.28 -9.94 30.87
N VAL A 542 9.93 -10.51 29.85
CA VAL A 542 9.80 -11.94 29.50
C VAL A 542 10.72 -12.73 30.43
N THR A 543 10.17 -13.75 31.07
CA THR A 543 10.92 -14.52 32.08
C THR A 543 11.44 -15.82 31.48
N ALA A 544 12.67 -16.21 31.83
CA ALA A 544 13.36 -17.33 31.22
C ALA A 544 13.88 -18.34 32.25
N TRP A 545 13.85 -19.62 31.92
CA TRP A 545 14.29 -20.68 32.83
C TRP A 545 15.80 -20.57 33.09
N ALA A 546 16.19 -20.61 34.36
CA ALA A 546 17.56 -20.36 34.84
C ALA A 546 18.29 -21.62 35.35
N THR A 547 17.56 -22.71 35.61
CA THR A 547 18.11 -23.92 36.26
C THR A 547 18.61 -24.92 35.22
N ASP A 548 19.87 -25.35 35.34
CA ASP A 548 20.41 -26.48 34.58
C ASP A 548 19.88 -27.81 35.16
N GLY A 549 18.63 -28.13 34.85
CA GLY A 549 17.92 -29.32 35.30
C GLY A 549 16.46 -29.07 35.66
N SER A 550 15.83 -30.10 36.22
CA SER A 550 14.41 -30.13 36.57
C SER A 550 14.04 -29.24 37.77
N GLY A 551 12.80 -28.72 37.79
CA GLY A 551 12.30 -27.89 38.89
C GLY A 551 10.80 -27.59 38.79
N ALA A 552 10.23 -27.02 39.86
CA ALA A 552 8.85 -26.53 39.90
C ALA A 552 8.69 -25.18 39.17
N TRP A 553 7.55 -24.96 38.51
CA TRP A 553 7.23 -23.71 37.83
C TRP A 553 7.07 -22.56 38.82
N SER A 554 6.40 -22.79 39.95
CA SER A 554 6.09 -21.74 40.94
C SER A 554 7.30 -21.21 41.73
N ASN A 555 8.47 -21.84 41.61
CA ASN A 555 9.67 -21.44 42.33
C ASN A 555 10.42 -20.31 41.59
N PRO A 556 10.45 -19.06 42.12
CA PRO A 556 11.13 -17.95 41.46
C PRO A 556 12.65 -18.16 41.29
N ALA A 557 13.27 -19.05 42.07
CA ALA A 557 14.70 -19.37 41.91
C ALA A 557 15.02 -20.14 40.61
N ASN A 558 14.00 -20.69 39.93
CA ASN A 558 14.15 -21.35 38.63
C ASN A 558 14.07 -20.40 37.44
N TRP A 559 13.88 -19.09 37.63
CA TRP A 559 13.60 -18.13 36.56
C TRP A 559 14.41 -16.83 36.66
N THR A 560 15.03 -16.40 35.56
CA THR A 560 15.48 -15.02 35.41
C THR A 560 14.27 -14.11 35.23
N GLY A 561 14.16 -13.05 36.06
CA GLY A 561 12.98 -12.20 36.10
C GLY A 561 11.82 -12.72 36.97
N GLY A 562 12.03 -13.83 37.70
CA GLY A 562 10.98 -14.43 38.55
C GLY A 562 9.97 -15.26 37.75
N VAL A 563 8.93 -15.76 38.44
CA VAL A 563 7.94 -16.67 37.83
C VAL A 563 7.14 -15.95 36.73
N PRO A 564 6.93 -16.58 35.56
CA PRO A 564 6.05 -16.05 34.52
C PRO A 564 4.66 -15.68 35.04
N ILE A 565 4.21 -14.46 34.73
CA ILE A 565 2.89 -13.96 35.13
C ILE A 565 1.77 -14.65 34.33
N SER A 566 0.58 -14.75 34.93
CA SER A 566 -0.60 -15.31 34.26
C SER A 566 -0.99 -14.44 33.06
N GLY A 567 -1.02 -15.04 31.87
CA GLY A 567 -1.22 -14.29 30.62
C GLY A 567 0.01 -13.47 30.21
N GLY A 568 1.21 -13.88 30.62
CA GLY A 568 2.49 -13.38 30.11
C GLY A 568 3.15 -14.33 29.10
N ASP A 569 4.45 -14.13 28.88
CA ASP A 569 5.30 -14.98 28.03
C ASP A 569 6.39 -15.65 28.87
N ALA A 570 6.80 -16.87 28.48
CA ALA A 570 7.88 -17.62 29.13
C ALA A 570 8.86 -18.21 28.11
N THR A 571 10.14 -18.27 28.48
CA THR A 571 11.23 -18.78 27.63
C THR A 571 12.00 -19.93 28.29
N LEU A 572 11.97 -21.12 27.68
CA LEU A 572 12.83 -22.26 28.03
C LEU A 572 14.09 -22.21 27.14
N GLY A 573 15.04 -21.35 27.54
CA GLY A 573 16.23 -21.02 26.77
C GLY A 573 17.43 -21.93 27.02
N ASN A 574 18.64 -21.40 26.83
CA ASN A 574 19.90 -22.14 26.84
C ASN A 574 20.42 -22.59 28.23
N ALA A 575 19.62 -22.50 29.31
CA ALA A 575 20.08 -22.78 30.67
C ALA A 575 20.33 -24.27 30.95
N VAL A 576 19.61 -25.17 30.27
CA VAL A 576 19.81 -26.62 30.39
C VAL A 576 20.95 -27.07 29.49
N THR A 577 21.91 -27.78 30.07
CA THR A 577 23.08 -28.34 29.40
C THR A 577 22.89 -29.84 29.13
N ALA A 578 23.86 -30.45 28.44
CA ALA A 578 23.92 -31.90 28.25
C ALA A 578 23.92 -32.71 29.57
N THR A 579 24.27 -32.10 30.71
CA THR A 579 24.27 -32.76 32.04
C THR A 579 22.99 -32.56 32.84
N GLY A 580 22.22 -31.49 32.60
CA GLY A 580 20.89 -31.30 33.21
C GLY A 580 19.73 -31.89 32.41
N ALA A 581 20.00 -32.42 31.21
CA ALA A 581 18.98 -32.91 30.29
C ALA A 581 18.65 -34.42 30.45
N PRO A 582 17.38 -34.83 30.23
CA PRO A 582 16.22 -33.99 29.96
C PRO A 582 15.73 -33.28 31.23
N ALA A 583 15.43 -31.98 31.13
CA ALA A 583 15.00 -31.17 32.26
C ALA A 583 13.48 -31.09 32.34
N THR A 584 12.91 -31.56 33.45
CA THR A 584 11.47 -31.50 33.71
C THR A 584 11.08 -30.19 34.39
N VAL A 585 10.36 -29.35 33.66
CA VAL A 585 9.69 -28.15 34.17
C VAL A 585 8.31 -28.60 34.66
N ASN A 586 8.14 -28.69 35.98
CA ASN A 586 6.96 -29.25 36.61
C ASN A 586 5.90 -28.18 36.94
N LEU A 587 4.73 -28.25 36.30
CA LEU A 587 3.56 -27.43 36.55
C LEU A 587 2.87 -27.84 37.86
N ASP A 588 3.42 -27.37 38.97
CA ASP A 588 2.93 -27.59 40.33
C ASP A 588 1.68 -26.76 40.69
N ALA A 589 1.32 -25.80 39.84
CA ALA A 589 0.04 -25.10 39.82
C ALA A 589 -0.40 -24.87 38.35
N PRO A 590 -1.68 -24.57 38.08
CA PRO A 590 -2.15 -24.22 36.73
C PRO A 590 -1.44 -22.98 36.20
N VAL A 591 -0.97 -23.04 34.95
CA VAL A 591 -0.24 -21.97 34.27
C VAL A 591 -1.10 -21.40 33.14
N SER A 592 -0.95 -20.11 32.84
CA SER A 592 -1.58 -19.43 31.71
C SER A 592 -0.58 -18.54 31.00
N LEU A 593 -0.40 -18.70 29.69
CA LEU A 593 0.57 -17.95 28.87
C LEU A 593 -0.02 -17.56 27.51
N ASN A 594 0.44 -16.43 26.95
CA ASN A 594 0.22 -16.14 25.53
C ASN A 594 1.21 -16.92 24.66
N ARG A 595 2.47 -16.99 25.12
CA ARG A 595 3.60 -17.54 24.38
C ARG A 595 4.51 -18.40 25.25
N LEU A 596 4.83 -19.59 24.76
CA LEU A 596 5.94 -20.40 25.25
C LEU A 596 7.02 -20.46 24.17
N THR A 597 8.17 -19.86 24.42
CA THR A 597 9.35 -19.98 23.55
C THR A 597 10.25 -21.08 24.10
N ILE A 598 10.78 -21.94 23.24
CA ILE A 598 11.77 -22.96 23.59
C ILE A 598 12.93 -22.84 22.60
N ASP A 599 14.14 -22.65 23.11
CA ASP A 599 15.34 -22.47 22.28
C ASP A 599 16.58 -23.04 22.98
N ASN A 600 16.74 -24.36 22.83
CA ASN A 600 17.86 -25.11 23.37
C ASN A 600 18.09 -26.37 22.53
N ALA A 601 19.34 -26.80 22.33
CA ALA A 601 19.64 -28.09 21.71
C ALA A 601 19.29 -29.30 22.62
N HIS A 602 19.08 -29.05 23.92
CA HIS A 602 18.85 -30.08 24.94
C HIS A 602 17.38 -30.13 25.38
N LYS A 603 16.84 -31.35 25.54
CA LYS A 603 15.41 -31.59 25.74
C LYS A 603 14.89 -30.99 27.06
N TYR A 604 13.84 -30.19 26.92
CA TYR A 604 12.93 -29.81 28.00
C TYR A 604 11.70 -30.72 27.98
N ILE A 605 11.13 -30.98 29.15
CA ILE A 605 9.83 -31.65 29.32
C ILE A 605 8.96 -30.76 30.22
N VAL A 606 7.89 -30.18 29.68
CA VAL A 606 6.87 -29.49 30.49
C VAL A 606 5.85 -30.53 30.94
N ALA A 607 5.83 -30.86 32.22
CA ALA A 607 5.00 -31.93 32.78
C ALA A 607 4.33 -31.47 34.08
N GLY A 608 3.43 -32.27 34.64
CA GLY A 608 2.81 -32.01 35.94
C GLY A 608 1.35 -32.44 35.98
N GLY A 609 0.72 -32.32 37.16
CA GLY A 609 -0.71 -32.57 37.33
C GLY A 609 -1.61 -31.39 36.93
N SER A 610 -1.01 -30.24 36.62
CA SER A 610 -1.74 -29.00 36.27
C SER A 610 -1.67 -28.71 34.77
N PRO A 611 -2.71 -28.10 34.17
CA PRO A 611 -2.72 -27.78 32.75
C PRO A 611 -1.85 -26.56 32.43
N LEU A 612 -1.36 -26.53 31.18
CA LEU A 612 -0.87 -25.33 30.52
C LEU A 612 -2.03 -24.70 29.75
N THR A 613 -2.58 -23.60 30.27
CA THR A 613 -3.60 -22.82 29.56
C THR A 613 -2.93 -21.90 28.54
N LEU A 614 -3.40 -21.94 27.30
CA LEU A 614 -2.98 -21.01 26.26
C LEU A 614 -4.03 -19.92 26.05
N VAL A 615 -3.54 -18.69 25.91
CA VAL A 615 -4.27 -17.46 25.59
C VAL A 615 -3.52 -16.70 24.48
N GLY A 616 -3.96 -15.51 24.06
CA GLY A 616 -3.17 -14.63 23.16
C GLY A 616 -2.72 -15.27 21.84
N GLY A 617 -3.55 -16.13 21.24
CA GLY A 617 -3.25 -16.88 20.01
C GLY A 617 -2.62 -18.26 20.24
N GLY A 618 -2.14 -18.58 21.44
CA GLY A 618 -1.66 -19.92 21.80
C GLY A 618 -0.38 -20.34 21.08
N ARG A 619 0.60 -19.44 20.97
CA ARG A 619 1.83 -19.69 20.22
C ARG A 619 2.86 -20.46 21.06
N ILE A 620 3.29 -21.62 20.54
CA ILE A 620 4.46 -22.35 21.04
C ILE A 620 5.56 -22.31 19.98
N ALA A 621 6.63 -21.59 20.28
CA ALA A 621 7.74 -21.33 19.37
C ALA A 621 8.95 -22.18 19.74
N VAL A 622 9.12 -23.34 19.11
CA VAL A 622 10.28 -24.22 19.31
C VAL A 622 11.32 -23.91 18.24
N LYS A 623 12.27 -23.03 18.58
CA LYS A 623 13.27 -22.50 17.63
C LYS A 623 14.32 -23.54 17.25
N SER A 624 14.77 -24.34 18.21
CA SER A 624 15.78 -25.37 18.07
C SER A 624 15.42 -26.61 18.92
N GLY A 625 16.16 -27.71 18.73
CA GLY A 625 16.03 -28.92 19.56
C GLY A 625 14.75 -29.75 19.34
N GLY A 626 14.51 -30.66 20.29
CA GLY A 626 13.33 -31.53 20.35
C GLY A 626 12.82 -31.61 21.78
N HIS A 627 11.60 -31.14 22.02
CA HIS A 627 11.06 -30.84 23.35
C HIS A 627 9.68 -31.44 23.53
N GLU A 628 9.28 -31.67 24.78
CA GLU A 628 8.03 -32.38 25.10
C GLU A 628 7.12 -31.58 26.03
N ILE A 629 5.82 -31.66 25.79
CA ILE A 629 4.78 -31.20 26.69
C ILE A 629 3.92 -32.41 27.06
N ALA A 630 4.11 -32.89 28.28
CA ALA A 630 3.41 -34.00 28.93
C ALA A 630 2.37 -33.53 29.97
N ALA A 631 2.27 -32.22 30.21
CA ALA A 631 1.10 -31.60 30.84
C ALA A 631 0.01 -31.36 29.78
N PRO A 632 -1.29 -31.45 30.12
CA PRO A 632 -2.36 -31.19 29.16
C PRO A 632 -2.41 -29.69 28.79
N ILE A 633 -2.43 -29.38 27.49
CA ILE A 633 -2.70 -28.04 26.98
C ILE A 633 -4.22 -27.81 26.96
N ALA A 634 -4.68 -26.67 27.45
CA ALA A 634 -6.09 -26.32 27.58
C ALA A 634 -6.36 -24.84 27.20
N GLY A 635 -7.64 -24.48 27.04
CA GLY A 635 -8.08 -23.10 26.82
C GLY A 635 -9.00 -22.95 25.60
N THR A 636 -9.38 -21.71 25.29
CA THR A 636 -10.14 -21.39 24.08
C THR A 636 -9.26 -20.93 22.91
N ALA A 637 -7.97 -20.66 23.15
CA ALA A 637 -7.00 -20.50 22.08
C ALA A 637 -6.77 -21.84 21.36
N GLY A 638 -6.23 -21.77 20.14
CA GLY A 638 -5.70 -22.93 19.44
C GLY A 638 -4.26 -23.25 19.85
N LEU A 639 -3.57 -23.98 18.99
CA LEU A 639 -2.12 -24.23 19.10
C LEU A 639 -1.41 -23.76 17.83
N GLU A 640 -0.64 -22.68 17.94
CA GLU A 640 0.25 -22.24 16.86
C GLU A 640 1.68 -22.71 17.11
N LYS A 641 2.05 -23.85 16.50
CA LYS A 641 3.43 -24.38 16.52
C LYS A 641 4.27 -23.62 15.49
N THR A 642 5.28 -22.90 15.98
CA THR A 642 6.27 -22.15 15.18
C THR A 642 7.71 -22.60 15.47
N GLY A 643 8.67 -22.13 14.68
CA GLY A 643 10.09 -22.47 14.78
C GLY A 643 10.45 -23.86 14.22
N ALA A 644 11.72 -24.06 13.87
CA ALA A 644 12.17 -25.26 13.15
C ALA A 644 12.38 -26.51 14.03
N GLY A 645 12.41 -26.36 15.36
CA GLY A 645 12.56 -27.48 16.29
C GLY A 645 11.29 -28.32 16.43
N ALA A 646 11.42 -29.52 16.99
CA ALA A 646 10.33 -30.47 17.16
C ALA A 646 9.61 -30.29 18.52
N LEU A 647 8.27 -30.29 18.49
CA LEU A 647 7.42 -30.28 19.67
C LEU A 647 6.66 -31.61 19.77
N THR A 648 6.93 -32.41 20.80
CA THR A 648 6.13 -33.59 21.14
C THR A 648 5.05 -33.25 22.15
N LEU A 649 3.80 -33.61 21.89
CA LEU A 649 2.72 -33.64 22.87
C LEU A 649 2.51 -35.09 23.33
N ALA A 650 2.51 -35.32 24.64
CA ALA A 650 2.33 -36.64 25.26
C ALA A 650 1.04 -36.76 26.10
N ALA A 651 0.27 -35.68 26.21
CA ALA A 651 -0.98 -35.60 26.96
C ALA A 651 -2.20 -35.43 26.03
N ALA A 652 -3.38 -35.81 26.53
CA ALA A 652 -4.66 -35.44 25.89
C ALA A 652 -4.91 -33.95 26.12
N ASN A 653 -4.97 -33.17 25.04
CA ASN A 653 -5.15 -31.73 25.09
C ASN A 653 -6.63 -31.37 24.84
N SER A 654 -7.11 -30.36 25.55
CA SER A 654 -8.52 -29.95 25.59
C SER A 654 -8.74 -28.50 25.15
N TYR A 655 -7.79 -27.95 24.40
CA TYR A 655 -7.95 -26.65 23.77
C TYR A 655 -8.94 -26.72 22.60
N ALA A 656 -9.68 -25.64 22.38
CA ALA A 656 -10.83 -25.60 21.45
C ALA A 656 -10.59 -24.86 20.13
N GLY A 657 -9.45 -24.17 19.97
CA GLY A 657 -9.09 -23.48 18.72
C GLY A 657 -8.31 -24.37 17.74
N ASP A 658 -8.08 -23.84 16.54
CA ASP A 658 -7.39 -24.56 15.46
C ASP A 658 -5.92 -24.85 15.74
N THR A 659 -5.39 -25.90 15.11
CA THR A 659 -4.00 -26.35 15.24
C THR A 659 -3.23 -25.94 13.98
N HIS A 660 -2.35 -24.94 14.09
CA HIS A 660 -1.50 -24.50 12.98
C HIS A 660 -0.05 -24.94 13.21
N ILE A 661 0.43 -25.84 12.36
CA ILE A 661 1.82 -26.28 12.35
C ILE A 661 2.55 -25.46 11.28
N ARG A 662 3.07 -24.29 11.67
CA ARG A 662 3.69 -23.33 10.73
C ARG A 662 5.12 -23.69 10.31
N ALA A 663 5.85 -24.43 11.14
CA ALA A 663 7.23 -24.84 10.86
C ALA A 663 7.68 -26.00 11.75
N GLY A 664 8.63 -26.80 11.26
CA GLY A 664 9.19 -27.94 11.96
C GLY A 664 8.16 -29.04 12.24
N THR A 665 8.46 -29.91 13.21
CA THR A 665 7.57 -31.03 13.56
C THR A 665 6.68 -30.69 14.76
N LEU A 666 5.37 -30.96 14.63
CA LEU A 666 4.50 -31.26 15.77
C LEU A 666 4.32 -32.78 15.82
N ALA A 667 4.71 -33.41 16.93
CA ALA A 667 4.62 -34.85 17.13
C ALA A 667 3.59 -35.20 18.22
N LEU A 668 2.80 -36.25 18.04
CA LEU A 668 1.87 -36.79 19.04
C LEU A 668 2.34 -38.19 19.47
N THR A 669 2.37 -38.47 20.78
CA THR A 669 2.85 -39.75 21.31
C THR A 669 1.91 -40.39 22.33
N GLY A 670 1.89 -41.73 22.36
CA GLY A 670 1.08 -42.51 23.29
C GLY A 670 -0.42 -42.20 23.15
N GLY A 671 -1.02 -41.73 24.24
CA GLY A 671 -2.43 -41.31 24.29
C GLY A 671 -2.64 -39.80 24.07
N ALA A 672 -1.69 -39.11 23.43
CA ALA A 672 -1.85 -37.70 23.10
C ALA A 672 -3.01 -37.46 22.14
N SER A 673 -3.68 -36.31 22.29
CA SER A 673 -4.84 -35.95 21.47
C SER A 673 -4.92 -34.45 21.27
N ILE A 674 -5.46 -34.05 20.11
CA ILE A 674 -5.81 -32.68 19.73
C ILE A 674 -7.28 -32.59 19.28
N ALA A 675 -8.13 -33.53 19.73
CA ALA A 675 -9.52 -33.69 19.29
C ALA A 675 -10.49 -32.56 19.69
N GLY A 676 -10.04 -31.57 20.46
CA GLY A 676 -10.79 -30.32 20.69
C GLY A 676 -10.65 -29.29 19.55
N SER A 677 -9.67 -29.48 18.66
CA SER A 677 -9.36 -28.58 17.55
C SER A 677 -10.21 -28.92 16.32
N ALA A 678 -10.91 -27.95 15.73
CA ALA A 678 -11.74 -28.19 14.54
C ALA A 678 -10.88 -28.39 13.28
N ASN A 679 -9.93 -27.49 13.01
CA ASN A 679 -9.08 -27.55 11.83
C ASN A 679 -7.62 -27.77 12.23
N ILE A 680 -6.98 -28.75 11.58
CA ILE A 680 -5.57 -29.08 11.75
C ILE A 680 -4.87 -28.73 10.43
N HIS A 681 -4.03 -27.70 10.44
CA HIS A 681 -3.31 -27.23 9.26
C HIS A 681 -1.81 -27.53 9.37
N VAL A 682 -1.32 -28.39 8.48
CA VAL A 682 0.11 -28.51 8.19
C VAL A 682 0.45 -27.46 7.12
N HIS A 683 1.31 -26.49 7.44
CA HIS A 683 1.75 -25.45 6.49
C HIS A 683 3.04 -25.86 5.78
N PRO A 684 3.33 -25.32 4.57
CA PRO A 684 4.51 -25.68 3.77
C PRO A 684 5.82 -25.70 4.57
N GLY A 685 6.58 -26.79 4.44
CA GLY A 685 7.83 -27.03 5.17
C GLY A 685 7.65 -27.52 6.62
N ALA A 686 6.43 -27.88 7.04
CA ALA A 686 6.15 -28.45 8.35
C ALA A 686 5.76 -29.95 8.30
N THR A 687 5.82 -30.60 9.45
CA THR A 687 5.51 -32.03 9.61
C THR A 687 4.55 -32.26 10.78
N LEU A 688 3.54 -33.10 10.56
CA LEU A 688 2.72 -33.70 11.63
C LEU A 688 3.16 -35.16 11.82
N ASP A 689 3.83 -35.46 12.92
CA ASP A 689 4.31 -36.82 13.23
C ASP A 689 3.41 -37.50 14.26
N VAL A 690 2.57 -38.40 13.80
CA VAL A 690 1.67 -39.22 14.61
C VAL A 690 2.13 -40.68 14.69
N SER A 691 3.32 -41.01 14.19
CA SER A 691 3.88 -42.38 14.25
C SER A 691 4.09 -42.90 15.68
N GLY A 692 4.09 -42.00 16.67
CA GLY A 692 4.22 -42.32 18.08
C GLY A 692 2.91 -42.56 18.85
N THR A 693 1.73 -42.39 18.26
CA THR A 693 0.45 -42.66 18.96
C THR A 693 0.21 -44.15 19.18
N SER A 694 -0.65 -44.53 20.13
CA SER A 694 -0.91 -45.93 20.50
C SER A 694 -1.76 -46.73 19.49
N GLY A 695 -1.69 -46.36 18.21
CA GLY A 695 -2.57 -46.76 17.10
C GLY A 695 -2.60 -45.64 16.05
N ALA A 696 -3.29 -45.85 14.94
CA ALA A 696 -3.46 -44.85 13.89
C ALA A 696 -4.13 -43.56 14.43
N PHE A 697 -3.73 -42.41 13.90
CA PHE A 697 -4.27 -41.11 14.29
C PHE A 697 -5.69 -40.92 13.78
N ALA A 698 -6.64 -40.74 14.70
CA ALA A 698 -8.03 -40.50 14.36
C ALA A 698 -8.28 -39.01 14.06
N VAL A 699 -8.61 -38.68 12.81
CA VAL A 699 -9.28 -37.41 12.47
C VAL A 699 -10.76 -37.61 12.81
N ALA A 700 -11.22 -36.98 13.88
CA ALA A 700 -12.55 -37.24 14.45
C ALA A 700 -13.69 -36.55 13.68
N ALA A 701 -14.93 -36.97 13.94
CA ALA A 701 -16.13 -36.36 13.37
C ALA A 701 -16.16 -34.83 13.61
N GLY A 702 -16.31 -34.05 12.53
CA GLY A 702 -16.26 -32.59 12.57
C GLY A 702 -14.84 -31.98 12.56
N GLN A 703 -13.78 -32.79 12.46
CA GLN A 703 -12.42 -32.30 12.24
C GLN A 703 -12.04 -32.31 10.75
N THR A 704 -11.23 -31.33 10.34
CA THR A 704 -10.57 -31.29 9.03
C THR A 704 -9.04 -31.34 9.20
N LEU A 705 -8.38 -32.25 8.49
CA LEU A 705 -6.92 -32.28 8.35
C LEU A 705 -6.52 -31.71 6.98
N HIS A 706 -5.94 -30.50 6.99
CA HIS A 706 -5.37 -29.85 5.81
C HIS A 706 -3.87 -30.18 5.73
N ASN A 707 -3.50 -31.03 4.77
CA ASN A 707 -2.12 -31.39 4.44
C ASN A 707 -1.73 -30.59 3.18
N ASN A 708 -1.13 -29.41 3.35
CA ASN A 708 -0.93 -28.45 2.25
C ASN A 708 0.27 -28.81 1.35
N SER A 709 0.57 -27.96 0.35
CA SER A 709 1.72 -28.16 -0.54
C SER A 709 3.05 -28.21 0.24
N ASN A 710 3.95 -29.11 -0.16
CA ASN A 710 5.26 -29.31 0.47
C ASN A 710 5.18 -29.59 2.00
N THR A 711 4.27 -30.47 2.42
CA THR A 711 4.16 -30.93 3.82
C THR A 711 4.18 -32.46 3.94
N THR A 712 4.33 -32.95 5.17
CA THR A 712 4.30 -34.39 5.45
C THR A 712 3.53 -34.71 6.73
N VAL A 713 2.62 -35.69 6.65
CA VAL A 713 2.07 -36.41 7.80
C VAL A 713 2.77 -37.76 7.90
N VAL A 714 3.28 -38.11 9.09
CA VAL A 714 4.05 -39.35 9.35
C VAL A 714 3.32 -40.20 10.37
N GLY A 715 3.23 -41.52 10.15
CA GLY A 715 2.36 -42.43 10.89
C GLY A 715 0.99 -42.61 10.26
N ASP A 716 0.35 -43.74 10.52
CA ASP A 716 -0.93 -44.11 9.89
C ASP A 716 -2.08 -43.20 10.34
N VAL A 717 -2.93 -42.80 9.39
CA VAL A 717 -4.07 -41.90 9.63
C VAL A 717 -5.39 -42.66 9.39
N THR A 718 -6.39 -42.38 10.22
CA THR A 718 -7.75 -42.89 10.06
C THR A 718 -8.74 -41.74 10.15
N ALA A 719 -9.46 -41.46 9.07
CA ALA A 719 -10.50 -40.44 9.03
C ALA A 719 -11.84 -41.06 9.43
N ALA A 720 -12.46 -40.54 10.49
CA ALA A 720 -13.73 -41.03 11.02
C ALA A 720 -14.95 -40.48 10.25
N SER A 721 -16.12 -41.09 10.45
CA SER A 721 -17.39 -40.60 9.89
C SER A 721 -17.62 -39.12 10.20
N GLY A 722 -17.89 -38.31 9.17
CA GLY A 722 -18.06 -36.85 9.28
C GLY A 722 -16.76 -36.06 9.45
N SER A 723 -15.60 -36.65 9.16
CA SER A 723 -14.31 -35.94 9.08
C SER A 723 -13.89 -35.69 7.63
N VAL A 724 -12.96 -34.75 7.43
CA VAL A 724 -12.40 -34.42 6.12
C VAL A 724 -10.87 -34.48 6.17
N VAL A 725 -10.26 -35.06 5.14
CA VAL A 725 -8.82 -34.96 4.85
C VAL A 725 -8.68 -34.23 3.52
N ALA A 726 -7.88 -33.16 3.46
CA ALA A 726 -7.83 -32.25 2.32
C ALA A 726 -6.40 -31.80 1.96
N GLY A 727 -6.16 -31.53 0.67
CA GLY A 727 -4.98 -30.81 0.18
C GLY A 727 -4.08 -31.60 -0.78
N VAL A 728 -2.78 -31.32 -0.72
CA VAL A 728 -1.74 -31.74 -1.69
C VAL A 728 -0.39 -32.09 -1.03
N GLY A 729 -0.43 -32.40 0.27
CA GLY A 729 0.72 -32.86 1.02
C GLY A 729 0.98 -34.36 0.87
N THR A 730 2.09 -34.81 1.45
CA THR A 730 2.42 -36.24 1.52
C THR A 730 1.92 -36.87 2.82
N PHE A 731 1.36 -38.07 2.75
CA PHE A 731 1.23 -39.00 3.87
C PHE A 731 2.33 -40.06 3.73
N ALA A 732 3.21 -40.21 4.71
CA ALA A 732 4.37 -41.11 4.64
C ALA A 732 4.03 -42.59 4.97
N ASN A 733 2.77 -42.87 5.28
CA ASN A 733 2.23 -44.10 5.84
C ASN A 733 0.81 -44.34 5.30
N GLY A 734 0.06 -45.29 5.87
CA GLY A 734 -1.29 -45.63 5.38
C GLY A 734 -2.35 -44.58 5.71
N LEU A 735 -3.36 -44.46 4.84
CA LEU A 735 -4.54 -43.62 5.03
C LEU A 735 -5.82 -44.46 4.93
N ASN A 736 -6.66 -44.41 5.95
CA ASN A 736 -7.89 -45.20 6.05
C ASN A 736 -9.11 -44.27 6.21
N MET A 737 -9.94 -44.18 5.17
CA MET A 737 -11.17 -43.38 5.15
C MET A 737 -12.35 -44.25 5.57
N GLN A 738 -12.95 -43.97 6.74
CA GLN A 738 -14.12 -44.71 7.22
C GLN A 738 -15.42 -44.24 6.55
N ALA A 739 -16.48 -45.04 6.70
CA ALA A 739 -17.82 -44.71 6.22
C ALA A 739 -18.26 -43.29 6.67
N GLY A 740 -18.55 -42.42 5.71
CA GLY A 740 -18.91 -41.01 5.92
C GLY A 740 -17.75 -40.04 6.07
N ALA A 741 -16.50 -40.45 5.88
CA ALA A 741 -15.34 -39.56 5.79
C ALA A 741 -15.09 -39.13 4.33
N ARG A 742 -14.62 -37.89 4.11
CA ARG A 742 -14.28 -37.34 2.77
C ARG A 742 -12.77 -37.16 2.63
N LEU A 743 -12.21 -37.63 1.50
CA LEU A 743 -10.88 -37.28 1.03
C LEU A 743 -11.02 -36.28 -0.14
N GLN A 744 -10.48 -35.07 0.01
CA GLN A 744 -10.47 -34.04 -1.04
C GLN A 744 -9.03 -33.86 -1.52
N ILE A 745 -8.76 -34.11 -2.80
CA ILE A 745 -7.51 -33.69 -3.41
C ILE A 745 -7.68 -32.20 -3.74
N GLY A 746 -6.61 -31.43 -3.52
CA GLY A 746 -6.57 -30.02 -3.92
C GLY A 746 -7.53 -29.10 -3.17
N GLY A 747 -8.00 -28.10 -3.91
CA GLY A 747 -9.08 -27.18 -3.52
C GLY A 747 -10.48 -27.78 -3.66
N ALA A 748 -11.39 -27.00 -4.25
CA ALA A 748 -12.69 -27.46 -4.71
C ALA A 748 -13.09 -26.60 -5.90
N GLY A 749 -13.13 -27.20 -7.09
CA GLY A 749 -13.00 -26.50 -8.36
C GLY A 749 -11.52 -26.34 -8.73
N MET A 750 -11.11 -26.91 -9.87
CA MET A 750 -9.77 -26.74 -10.41
C MET A 750 -9.52 -25.27 -10.81
N ALA A 751 -8.33 -24.75 -10.47
CA ALA A 751 -7.95 -23.38 -10.78
C ALA A 751 -7.57 -23.20 -12.26
N VAL A 752 -7.85 -22.01 -12.80
CA VAL A 752 -7.28 -21.54 -14.08
C VAL A 752 -5.95 -20.85 -13.76
N ASP A 753 -4.88 -21.30 -14.41
CA ASP A 753 -3.50 -20.79 -14.24
C ASP A 753 -3.25 -19.60 -15.17
N SER A 754 -3.65 -19.73 -16.44
CA SER A 754 -3.70 -18.63 -17.41
C SER A 754 -4.87 -18.82 -18.37
N GLN A 755 -5.38 -17.72 -18.94
CA GLN A 755 -6.41 -17.75 -19.97
C GLN A 755 -6.26 -16.54 -20.91
N PHE A 756 -6.61 -16.73 -22.18
CA PHE A 756 -6.74 -15.65 -23.16
C PHE A 756 -7.96 -14.76 -22.90
N VAL A 757 -7.72 -13.45 -22.83
CA VAL A 757 -8.73 -12.40 -22.88
C VAL A 757 -8.85 -11.90 -24.32
N LEU A 758 -10.08 -11.74 -24.80
CA LEU A 758 -10.38 -11.13 -26.09
C LEU A 758 -10.06 -9.62 -26.03
N VAL A 759 -9.07 -9.18 -26.82
CA VAL A 759 -8.66 -7.78 -26.96
C VAL A 759 -9.58 -7.08 -27.94
N ASP A 760 -9.72 -7.63 -29.14
CA ASP A 760 -10.57 -7.08 -30.19
C ASP A 760 -11.33 -8.16 -30.96
N ASN A 761 -12.58 -7.84 -31.28
CA ASN A 761 -13.54 -8.71 -31.93
C ASN A 761 -14.02 -8.08 -33.24
N PHE A 762 -13.44 -8.48 -34.38
CA PHE A 762 -13.79 -7.84 -35.65
C PHE A 762 -15.24 -8.12 -36.08
N ASP A 763 -15.87 -9.19 -35.58
CA ASP A 763 -17.30 -9.50 -35.79
C ASP A 763 -18.24 -8.47 -35.14
N ALA A 764 -17.75 -7.66 -34.19
CA ALA A 764 -18.54 -6.62 -33.53
C ALA A 764 -18.74 -5.35 -34.38
N TYR A 765 -17.89 -5.10 -35.40
CA TYR A 765 -17.93 -3.89 -36.22
C TYR A 765 -18.95 -3.97 -37.38
N ASP A 766 -19.67 -2.88 -37.62
CA ASP A 766 -20.61 -2.77 -38.74
C ASP A 766 -19.86 -2.48 -40.05
N ASN A 767 -19.96 -3.41 -41.01
CA ASN A 767 -19.38 -3.30 -42.35
C ASN A 767 -20.44 -3.21 -43.47
N THR A 768 -21.70 -2.91 -43.13
CA THR A 768 -22.79 -2.73 -44.11
C THR A 768 -22.58 -1.51 -45.02
N PHE A 769 -21.68 -0.60 -44.63
CA PHE A 769 -21.17 0.50 -45.46
C PHE A 769 -19.71 0.24 -45.84
N VAL A 770 -19.32 0.63 -47.06
CA VAL A 770 -17.92 0.55 -47.52
C VAL A 770 -17.14 1.77 -47.03
N GLU A 771 -17.05 1.91 -45.71
CA GLU A 771 -16.27 2.95 -45.05
C GLU A 771 -14.93 2.38 -44.55
N THR A 772 -13.97 3.27 -44.28
CA THR A 772 -12.55 2.94 -44.15
C THR A 772 -11.98 3.51 -42.87
N ILE A 773 -11.06 2.76 -42.26
CA ILE A 773 -10.42 3.15 -41.00
C ILE A 773 -9.58 4.41 -41.26
N GLY A 774 -9.72 5.43 -40.40
CA GLY A 774 -9.07 6.73 -40.56
C GLY A 774 -9.82 7.72 -41.48
N ALA A 775 -10.91 8.28 -40.95
CA ALA A 775 -11.64 9.47 -41.44
C ALA A 775 -12.42 9.39 -42.78
N HIS A 776 -13.75 9.22 -42.67
CA HIS A 776 -14.75 9.63 -43.68
C HIS A 776 -15.90 10.42 -42.98
N PRO A 777 -16.58 11.39 -43.63
CA PRO A 777 -17.71 12.12 -43.03
C PRO A 777 -18.97 11.31 -42.64
N GLY A 778 -18.96 9.99 -42.77
CA GLY A 778 -19.98 9.10 -42.17
C GLY A 778 -19.63 8.64 -40.74
N GLY A 779 -18.34 8.48 -40.46
CA GLY A 779 -17.80 7.94 -39.20
C GLY A 779 -16.49 7.19 -39.44
N ASP A 780 -16.03 6.50 -38.39
CA ASP A 780 -15.09 5.38 -38.50
C ASP A 780 -15.83 4.07 -38.17
N VAL A 781 -15.50 2.98 -38.87
CA VAL A 781 -16.15 1.66 -38.71
C VAL A 781 -15.79 0.97 -37.39
N THR A 782 -14.68 1.36 -36.76
CA THR A 782 -14.26 0.85 -35.44
C THR A 782 -14.58 1.81 -34.28
N GLY A 783 -15.21 2.95 -34.57
CA GLY A 783 -15.49 3.99 -33.58
C GLY A 783 -14.25 4.70 -33.02
N GLY A 784 -13.08 4.51 -33.63
CA GLY A 784 -11.78 4.96 -33.11
C GLY A 784 -11.01 3.90 -32.32
N ALA A 785 -11.44 2.64 -32.27
CA ALA A 785 -10.65 1.55 -31.68
C ALA A 785 -9.38 1.25 -32.51
N TRP A 786 -9.43 1.49 -33.83
CA TRP A 786 -8.29 1.45 -34.74
C TRP A 786 -8.13 2.79 -35.47
N ASP A 787 -6.88 3.24 -35.58
CA ASP A 787 -6.51 4.41 -36.38
C ASP A 787 -5.89 3.99 -37.73
N GLY A 788 -6.25 4.72 -38.78
CA GLY A 788 -5.77 4.47 -40.13
C GLY A 788 -4.42 5.13 -40.37
N VAL A 789 -3.39 4.36 -40.73
CA VAL A 789 -2.05 4.91 -40.95
C VAL A 789 -2.05 5.68 -42.29
N ALA A 790 -2.09 7.02 -42.17
CA ALA A 790 -2.37 8.05 -43.18
C ALA A 790 -3.87 8.33 -43.44
N ASP A 791 -4.42 9.24 -42.63
CA ASP A 791 -5.77 9.83 -42.66
C ASP A 791 -6.39 10.02 -44.06
N GLY A 792 -7.69 9.72 -44.15
CA GLY A 792 -8.53 10.03 -45.30
C GLY A 792 -8.27 9.15 -46.53
N THR A 793 -7.52 8.05 -46.38
CA THR A 793 -7.22 7.11 -47.48
C THR A 793 -7.52 5.66 -47.11
N GLY A 794 -8.68 5.16 -47.53
CA GLY A 794 -8.89 3.96 -48.37
C GLY A 794 -8.39 2.56 -47.95
N ASN A 795 -7.37 2.46 -47.11
CA ASN A 795 -6.37 1.40 -47.23
C ASN A 795 -6.61 0.26 -46.25
N ALA A 796 -7.08 0.57 -45.04
CA ALA A 796 -7.58 -0.40 -44.07
C ALA A 796 -9.11 -0.31 -43.97
N ARG A 797 -9.78 -1.47 -43.89
CA ARG A 797 -11.23 -1.57 -43.63
C ARG A 797 -11.61 -2.92 -43.04
N ILE A 798 -12.68 -2.94 -42.26
CA ILE A 798 -13.38 -4.17 -41.92
C ILE A 798 -14.10 -4.70 -43.19
N VAL A 799 -14.17 -6.01 -43.35
CA VAL A 799 -14.94 -6.68 -44.41
C VAL A 799 -15.70 -7.86 -43.84
N ASP A 800 -16.73 -8.33 -44.55
CA ASP A 800 -17.22 -9.71 -44.39
C ASP A 800 -16.37 -10.66 -45.24
N ILE A 801 -15.97 -11.79 -44.67
CA ILE A 801 -15.18 -12.83 -45.31
C ILE A 801 -16.07 -14.00 -45.78
N ARG A 802 -17.11 -14.40 -45.03
CA ARG A 802 -17.95 -15.59 -45.32
C ARG A 802 -19.41 -15.56 -44.79
N GLY A 803 -19.99 -14.40 -44.53
CA GLY A 803 -21.37 -14.23 -44.07
C GLY A 803 -21.47 -14.02 -42.57
N ALA A 804 -20.99 -12.87 -42.10
CA ALA A 804 -20.74 -12.54 -40.69
C ALA A 804 -19.62 -13.39 -40.05
N ASN A 805 -18.50 -13.45 -40.77
CA ASN A 805 -17.16 -13.60 -40.18
C ASN A 805 -16.38 -12.41 -40.73
N ASN A 806 -16.18 -11.40 -39.89
CA ASN A 806 -15.51 -10.18 -40.26
C ASN A 806 -14.00 -10.32 -40.14
N ALA A 807 -13.24 -9.43 -40.78
CA ALA A 807 -11.79 -9.35 -40.62
C ALA A 807 -11.29 -7.96 -41.01
N ILE A 808 -10.19 -7.51 -40.38
CA ILE A 808 -9.47 -6.34 -40.89
C ILE A 808 -8.73 -6.70 -42.19
N ARG A 809 -8.93 -5.88 -43.22
CA ARG A 809 -8.24 -5.96 -44.51
C ARG A 809 -7.31 -4.77 -44.65
N VAL A 810 -6.02 -5.02 -44.86
CA VAL A 810 -5.09 -4.00 -45.39
C VAL A 810 -5.05 -4.10 -46.92
N ASN A 811 -4.71 -3.00 -47.58
CA ASN A 811 -4.44 -2.94 -49.02
C ASN A 811 -3.26 -1.99 -49.24
N GLY A 812 -2.16 -2.49 -49.76
CA GLY A 812 -1.15 -1.65 -50.42
C GLY A 812 -1.75 -0.91 -51.64
N ILE A 813 -1.16 0.23 -52.00
CA ILE A 813 -1.47 0.95 -53.25
C ILE A 813 -0.32 0.80 -54.25
N SER A 814 -0.63 0.74 -55.55
CA SER A 814 0.38 0.47 -56.58
C SER A 814 1.07 1.71 -57.14
N GLN A 815 2.17 2.13 -56.50
CA GLN A 815 3.25 2.83 -57.19
C GLN A 815 4.62 2.51 -56.58
N GLN A 816 5.63 2.33 -57.45
CA GLN A 816 6.97 1.90 -57.03
C GLN A 816 7.74 3.09 -56.43
N GLY A 817 7.48 3.35 -55.15
CA GLY A 817 7.96 4.52 -54.42
C GLY A 817 6.95 5.07 -53.40
N ASP A 818 5.72 4.57 -53.40
CA ASP A 818 4.72 4.92 -52.38
C ASP A 818 5.12 4.32 -51.01
N PRO A 819 4.78 4.97 -49.88
CA PRO A 819 5.05 4.44 -48.55
C PRO A 819 4.01 3.38 -48.13
N TRP A 820 4.33 2.60 -47.10
CA TRP A 820 3.46 1.59 -46.49
C TRP A 820 2.13 2.18 -46.00
N ARG A 821 1.09 1.35 -45.93
CA ARG A 821 -0.24 1.73 -45.38
C ARG A 821 -0.78 0.63 -44.50
N GLY A 822 -1.62 0.99 -43.53
CA GLY A 822 -2.00 0.07 -42.47
C GLY A 822 -3.07 0.60 -41.54
N ALA A 823 -3.23 -0.10 -40.41
CA ALA A 823 -4.00 0.34 -39.25
C ALA A 823 -3.26 -0.05 -37.97
N VAL A 824 -3.45 0.75 -36.91
CA VAL A 824 -2.85 0.55 -35.58
C VAL A 824 -3.92 0.70 -34.50
N THR A 825 -3.68 0.13 -33.32
CA THR A 825 -4.52 0.29 -32.13
C THR A 825 -3.65 0.47 -30.88
N ASN A 826 -4.05 1.38 -29.99
CA ASN A 826 -3.39 1.55 -28.69
C ASN A 826 -3.98 0.53 -27.70
N LEU A 827 -3.18 -0.50 -27.37
CA LEU A 827 -3.58 -1.60 -26.49
C LEU A 827 -3.91 -1.13 -25.07
N ALA A 828 -3.40 0.03 -24.63
CA ALA A 828 -3.62 0.57 -23.29
C ALA A 828 -4.80 1.55 -23.19
N GLU A 829 -5.25 2.15 -24.30
CA GLU A 829 -6.22 3.26 -24.28
C GLU A 829 -7.50 3.02 -25.13
N ASN A 830 -7.48 2.11 -26.11
CA ASN A 830 -8.59 1.94 -27.06
C ASN A 830 -9.63 0.87 -26.64
N PHE A 831 -9.42 0.17 -25.53
CA PHE A 831 -10.24 -0.96 -25.06
C PHE A 831 -10.69 -0.78 -23.60
N ASP A 832 -11.65 -1.59 -23.14
CA ASP A 832 -12.18 -1.55 -21.76
C ASP A 832 -11.14 -1.95 -20.67
N ALA A 833 -10.00 -2.54 -21.08
CA ALA A 833 -8.88 -2.91 -20.23
C ALA A 833 -7.53 -2.64 -20.93
N ASP A 834 -6.47 -2.51 -20.13
CA ASP A 834 -5.10 -2.40 -20.65
C ASP A 834 -4.61 -3.78 -21.12
N HIS A 835 -4.22 -3.84 -22.39
CA HIS A 835 -3.69 -5.03 -23.06
C HIS A 835 -2.24 -4.83 -23.54
N SER A 836 -1.56 -3.78 -23.08
CA SER A 836 -0.13 -3.58 -23.32
C SER A 836 0.74 -4.56 -22.53
N LEU A 837 1.98 -4.78 -22.99
CA LEU A 837 2.96 -5.60 -22.28
C LEU A 837 4.00 -4.71 -21.60
N ALA A 838 4.07 -4.73 -20.27
CA ALA A 838 5.01 -3.91 -19.53
C ALA A 838 6.47 -4.34 -19.72
N ASP A 839 7.41 -3.43 -19.44
CA ASP A 839 8.84 -3.72 -19.34
C ASP A 839 9.12 -4.69 -18.18
N GLY A 840 9.74 -5.84 -18.46
CA GLY A 840 9.99 -6.90 -17.49
C GLY A 840 8.88 -7.97 -17.34
N ASP A 841 7.78 -7.88 -18.09
CA ASP A 841 6.69 -8.87 -18.09
C ASP A 841 6.72 -9.80 -19.32
N THR A 842 6.04 -10.94 -19.22
CA THR A 842 5.84 -11.93 -20.30
C THR A 842 4.36 -12.02 -20.67
N ALA A 843 4.03 -12.10 -21.96
CA ALA A 843 2.65 -12.34 -22.42
C ALA A 843 2.60 -13.05 -23.78
N THR A 844 1.46 -13.68 -24.08
CA THR A 844 1.18 -14.28 -25.39
C THR A 844 0.03 -13.57 -26.08
N TYR A 845 0.26 -13.07 -27.29
CA TYR A 845 -0.78 -12.50 -28.16
C TYR A 845 -1.20 -13.53 -29.20
N PHE A 846 -2.50 -13.79 -29.31
CA PHE A 846 -3.07 -14.67 -30.33
C PHE A 846 -3.87 -13.85 -31.35
N PHE A 847 -3.76 -14.23 -32.62
CA PHE A 847 -4.61 -13.74 -33.69
C PHE A 847 -4.64 -14.73 -34.86
N GLN A 848 -5.65 -14.65 -35.74
CA GLN A 848 -5.68 -15.42 -36.97
C GLN A 848 -5.21 -14.58 -38.16
N VAL A 849 -4.34 -15.13 -39.01
CA VAL A 849 -3.93 -14.49 -40.28
C VAL A 849 -4.33 -15.32 -41.48
N ARG A 850 -4.62 -14.64 -42.60
CA ARG A 850 -4.94 -15.29 -43.87
C ARG A 850 -4.46 -14.45 -45.05
N ARG A 851 -4.06 -15.14 -46.11
CA ARG A 851 -3.92 -14.55 -47.44
C ARG A 851 -5.22 -14.70 -48.23
N ASP A 852 -5.60 -13.64 -48.93
CA ASP A 852 -6.44 -13.71 -50.13
C ASP A 852 -5.66 -13.30 -51.39
N GLY A 853 -6.23 -13.59 -52.56
CA GLY A 853 -5.74 -13.15 -53.88
C GLY A 853 -4.67 -14.05 -54.51
N THR A 854 -4.20 -13.69 -55.71
CA THR A 854 -3.15 -14.46 -56.43
C THR A 854 -1.87 -13.69 -56.73
N GLY A 855 -1.90 -12.36 -56.75
CA GLY A 855 -0.72 -11.50 -56.88
C GLY A 855 0.12 -11.43 -55.60
N ASP A 856 1.19 -10.64 -55.66
CA ASP A 856 2.19 -10.44 -54.59
C ASP A 856 1.58 -10.04 -53.24
N ILE A 857 2.31 -10.33 -52.15
CA ILE A 857 2.01 -9.83 -50.79
C ILE A 857 3.33 -9.52 -50.07
N ASP A 858 3.36 -8.39 -49.36
CA ASP A 858 4.43 -7.94 -48.45
C ASP A 858 3.76 -7.21 -47.28
N GLY A 859 3.14 -7.99 -46.38
CA GLY A 859 2.43 -7.51 -45.20
C GLY A 859 3.22 -7.78 -43.92
N ILE A 860 3.29 -6.79 -43.03
CA ILE A 860 3.93 -6.87 -41.71
C ILE A 860 2.92 -6.61 -40.59
N PHE A 861 3.15 -7.22 -39.42
CA PHE A 861 2.32 -7.03 -38.23
C PHE A 861 3.09 -7.39 -36.96
N GLY A 862 2.65 -6.86 -35.83
CA GLY A 862 3.24 -7.13 -34.52
C GLY A 862 3.10 -5.95 -33.56
N LEU A 863 4.07 -5.82 -32.66
CA LEU A 863 4.01 -4.94 -31.49
C LEU A 863 5.08 -3.83 -31.54
N ALA A 864 4.74 -2.66 -31.02
CA ALA A 864 5.59 -1.46 -30.95
C ALA A 864 5.54 -0.79 -29.57
N ASP A 865 6.60 -0.07 -29.20
CA ASP A 865 6.76 0.62 -27.91
C ASP A 865 6.12 2.03 -27.86
N GLN A 866 5.63 2.53 -28.99
CA GLN A 866 5.13 3.89 -29.13
C GLN A 866 3.78 3.91 -29.87
N ALA A 867 2.79 4.61 -29.30
CA ALA A 867 1.43 4.63 -29.82
C ALA A 867 1.18 5.64 -30.96
N ALA A 868 2.14 6.52 -31.27
CA ALA A 868 1.89 7.73 -32.07
C ALA A 868 2.44 7.71 -33.51
N ASP A 869 3.55 7.00 -33.77
CA ASP A 869 4.37 7.21 -34.98
C ASP A 869 4.99 5.91 -35.53
N ILE A 870 4.18 4.94 -35.99
CA ILE A 870 4.68 3.94 -36.96
C ILE A 870 4.81 4.64 -38.32
N ASP A 871 6.04 4.91 -38.78
CA ASP A 871 6.28 5.67 -39.99
C ASP A 871 6.02 4.83 -41.24
N THR A 872 5.07 5.27 -42.05
CA THR A 872 4.78 4.73 -43.38
C THR A 872 6.01 4.60 -44.30
N VAL A 873 7.08 5.36 -44.11
CA VAL A 873 8.29 5.27 -44.96
C VAL A 873 9.18 4.09 -44.55
N THR A 874 9.35 3.81 -43.25
CA THR A 874 10.23 2.73 -42.74
C THR A 874 9.68 1.97 -41.53
N PRO A 875 8.48 1.37 -41.58
CA PRO A 875 7.80 0.82 -40.39
C PRO A 875 8.57 -0.33 -39.72
N TRP A 876 9.45 -1.00 -40.46
CA TRP A 876 10.41 -2.01 -39.98
C TRP A 876 11.37 -1.51 -38.89
N ASN A 877 11.49 -0.19 -38.68
CA ASN A 877 12.32 0.42 -37.64
C ASN A 877 11.57 0.72 -36.33
N ASP A 878 10.23 0.57 -36.36
CA ASP A 878 9.29 1.11 -35.37
C ASP A 878 8.54 -0.01 -34.63
N TYR A 879 8.43 -1.21 -35.24
CA TYR A 879 8.03 -2.42 -34.55
C TYR A 879 9.17 -2.97 -33.68
N ALA A 880 8.89 -3.18 -32.40
CA ALA A 880 9.73 -3.98 -31.51
C ALA A 880 9.79 -5.44 -31.98
N ILE A 881 8.64 -5.97 -32.39
CA ILE A 881 8.45 -7.36 -32.80
C ILE A 881 7.77 -7.36 -34.17
N THR A 882 8.45 -7.90 -35.18
CA THR A 882 7.96 -7.88 -36.57
C THR A 882 7.76 -9.29 -37.11
N ALA A 883 6.50 -9.69 -37.27
CA ALA A 883 6.10 -10.81 -38.11
C ALA A 883 5.71 -10.30 -39.51
N SER A 884 5.81 -11.15 -40.54
CA SER A 884 5.40 -10.79 -41.89
C SER A 884 4.86 -11.96 -42.72
N LEU A 885 3.91 -11.65 -43.59
CA LEU A 885 3.36 -12.57 -44.58
C LEU A 885 3.79 -12.10 -45.98
N TYR A 886 4.69 -12.86 -46.62
CA TYR A 886 5.40 -12.40 -47.81
C TYR A 886 5.53 -13.46 -48.90
N GLY A 887 5.28 -13.07 -50.15
CA GLY A 887 5.70 -13.83 -51.33
C GLY A 887 4.88 -13.59 -52.60
N THR A 888 5.53 -13.74 -53.76
CA THR A 888 5.00 -13.37 -55.09
C THR A 888 3.99 -14.34 -55.71
N SER A 889 3.57 -15.38 -54.99
CA SER A 889 2.52 -16.32 -55.40
C SER A 889 2.00 -17.13 -54.21
N PRO A 890 0.81 -17.73 -54.29
CA PRO A 890 0.29 -18.65 -53.27
C PRO A 890 1.25 -19.80 -52.91
N GLN A 891 2.05 -20.27 -53.85
CA GLN A 891 2.99 -21.39 -53.65
C GLN A 891 4.34 -20.95 -53.08
N SER A 892 4.65 -19.66 -53.07
CA SER A 892 5.94 -19.11 -52.66
C SER A 892 5.84 -18.16 -51.46
N THR A 893 4.77 -18.25 -50.68
CA THR A 893 4.51 -17.36 -49.55
C THR A 893 4.72 -18.04 -48.21
N SER A 894 5.33 -17.28 -47.30
CA SER A 894 5.70 -17.74 -45.97
C SER A 894 5.24 -16.73 -44.91
N LEU A 895 4.91 -17.24 -43.74
CA LEU A 895 5.01 -16.49 -42.49
C LEU A 895 6.49 -16.44 -42.11
N ARG A 896 6.99 -15.25 -41.80
CA ARG A 896 8.36 -14.98 -41.36
C ARG A 896 8.34 -14.11 -40.09
N ALA A 897 9.45 -14.08 -39.39
CA ALA A 897 9.75 -13.10 -38.36
C ALA A 897 11.12 -12.47 -38.63
N TYR A 898 11.33 -11.21 -38.25
CA TYR A 898 12.65 -10.59 -38.28
C TYR A 898 13.38 -10.85 -36.95
N ASP A 899 14.60 -11.40 -37.02
CA ASP A 899 15.51 -11.50 -35.86
C ASP A 899 16.64 -10.48 -35.99
N SER A 900 16.81 -9.64 -34.98
CA SER A 900 17.87 -8.63 -34.97
C SER A 900 19.25 -9.21 -34.71
N GLN A 901 19.36 -10.36 -34.02
CA GLN A 901 20.65 -10.99 -33.72
C GLN A 901 21.34 -11.52 -34.99
N THR A 902 20.61 -12.16 -35.90
CA THR A 902 21.10 -12.54 -37.24
C THR A 902 20.94 -11.44 -38.28
N ASN A 903 20.17 -10.38 -37.98
CA ASN A 903 19.78 -9.31 -38.90
C ASN A 903 19.11 -9.88 -40.17
N SER A 904 18.15 -10.81 -40.01
CA SER A 904 17.54 -11.53 -41.13
C SER A 904 16.13 -12.05 -40.88
N ASP A 905 15.37 -12.29 -41.95
CA ASP A 905 14.08 -12.98 -41.88
C ASP A 905 14.24 -14.48 -41.58
N VAL A 906 13.71 -14.92 -40.44
CA VAL A 906 13.54 -16.35 -40.12
C VAL A 906 12.20 -16.83 -40.69
N VAL A 907 12.21 -17.93 -41.45
CA VAL A 907 10.99 -18.52 -42.01
C VAL A 907 10.30 -19.40 -40.96
N VAL A 908 9.33 -18.81 -40.25
CA VAL A 908 8.45 -19.50 -39.31
C VAL A 908 7.66 -20.60 -40.02
N ARG A 909 6.88 -20.27 -41.06
CA ARG A 909 6.07 -21.25 -41.79
C ARG A 909 6.04 -21.00 -43.29
N ALA A 910 6.59 -21.94 -44.05
CA ALA A 910 6.56 -21.92 -45.52
C ALA A 910 5.24 -22.44 -46.09
N SER A 911 4.94 -22.07 -47.34
CA SER A 911 3.80 -22.54 -48.14
C SER A 911 2.42 -22.23 -47.54
N ILE A 912 2.19 -20.95 -47.20
CA ILE A 912 0.91 -20.45 -46.70
C ILE A 912 -0.15 -20.53 -47.81
N ALA A 913 -1.18 -21.33 -47.58
CA ALA A 913 -2.26 -21.58 -48.54
C ALA A 913 -3.20 -20.38 -48.68
N ASN A 914 -3.64 -20.12 -49.92
CA ASN A 914 -4.62 -19.08 -50.22
C ASN A 914 -6.00 -19.44 -49.66
N GLN A 915 -6.68 -18.46 -49.06
CA GLN A 915 -7.99 -18.59 -48.40
C GLN A 915 -8.07 -19.53 -47.19
N THR A 916 -6.92 -19.89 -46.61
CA THR A 916 -6.80 -20.64 -45.35
C THR A 916 -6.47 -19.68 -44.21
N TRP A 917 -7.18 -19.82 -43.08
CA TRP A 917 -6.82 -19.17 -41.82
C TRP A 917 -5.71 -19.95 -41.11
N TYR A 918 -4.74 -19.21 -40.58
CA TYR A 918 -3.65 -19.71 -39.75
C TYR A 918 -3.73 -19.02 -38.40
N ASN A 919 -3.87 -19.79 -37.33
CA ASN A 919 -3.73 -19.28 -35.98
C ASN A 919 -2.26 -18.95 -35.74
N VAL A 920 -1.98 -17.83 -35.08
CA VAL A 920 -0.63 -17.38 -34.73
C VAL A 920 -0.64 -17.04 -33.24
N TRP A 921 0.29 -17.62 -32.49
CA TRP A 921 0.61 -17.25 -31.11
C TRP A 921 1.97 -16.58 -31.13
N LEU A 922 2.00 -15.32 -30.71
CA LEU A 922 3.20 -14.52 -30.51
C LEU A 922 3.49 -14.52 -29.00
N VAL A 923 4.38 -15.41 -28.57
CA VAL A 923 4.83 -15.49 -27.16
C VAL A 923 5.97 -14.49 -26.99
N VAL A 924 5.89 -13.61 -26.00
CA VAL A 924 6.80 -12.46 -25.84
C VAL A 924 7.34 -12.38 -24.42
N ASP A 925 8.66 -12.37 -24.28
CA ASP A 925 9.37 -12.03 -23.06
C ASP A 925 9.96 -10.62 -23.19
N ASN A 926 9.36 -9.66 -22.48
CA ASN A 926 9.80 -8.26 -22.46
C ASN A 926 10.78 -7.95 -21.30
N ASP A 927 11.30 -8.95 -20.57
CA ASP A 927 12.55 -8.84 -19.78
C ASP A 927 13.74 -9.25 -20.66
N ALA A 928 13.65 -10.41 -21.32
CA ALA A 928 14.71 -10.93 -22.20
C ALA A 928 14.80 -10.21 -23.56
N LYS A 929 13.77 -9.47 -23.96
CA LYS A 929 13.59 -8.86 -25.29
C LYS A 929 13.61 -9.90 -26.43
N THR A 930 12.96 -11.03 -26.17
CA THR A 930 12.83 -12.16 -27.10
C THR A 930 11.36 -12.52 -27.35
N PHE A 931 11.10 -13.19 -28.48
CA PHE A 931 9.78 -13.69 -28.82
C PHE A 931 9.83 -15.00 -29.61
N ASP A 932 8.71 -15.70 -29.62
CA ASP A 932 8.47 -16.97 -30.30
C ASP A 932 7.19 -16.87 -31.13
N ILE A 933 7.10 -17.60 -32.25
CA ILE A 933 5.90 -17.67 -33.09
C ILE A 933 5.47 -19.12 -33.37
N TYR A 934 4.43 -19.55 -32.66
CA TYR A 934 3.77 -20.85 -32.86
C TYR A 934 2.55 -20.71 -33.79
N THR A 935 2.14 -21.78 -34.49
CA THR A 935 1.01 -21.71 -35.42
C THR A 935 0.14 -22.97 -35.47
N SER A 936 -1.11 -22.82 -35.94
CA SER A 936 -2.04 -23.92 -36.27
C SER A 936 -2.92 -23.54 -37.46
N THR A 937 -3.73 -24.48 -37.96
CA THR A 937 -4.71 -24.30 -39.04
C THR A 937 -6.09 -24.86 -38.68
N GLY A 938 -6.42 -24.92 -37.38
CA GLY A 938 -7.67 -25.50 -36.89
C GLY A 938 -7.91 -25.16 -35.42
N THR A 939 -8.61 -26.05 -34.70
CA THR A 939 -8.96 -25.86 -33.29
C THR A 939 -7.93 -26.40 -32.29
N SER A 940 -6.78 -26.91 -32.76
CA SER A 940 -5.70 -27.36 -31.88
C SER A 940 -4.97 -26.20 -31.21
N ASP A 941 -4.29 -26.50 -30.11
CA ASP A 941 -3.24 -25.65 -29.53
C ASP A 941 -2.06 -25.48 -30.50
N ALA A 942 -1.11 -24.64 -30.12
CA ALA A 942 -0.05 -24.17 -31.01
C ALA A 942 1.01 -25.25 -31.29
N GLU A 943 1.40 -25.40 -32.56
CA GLU A 943 2.54 -26.25 -32.96
C GLU A 943 3.76 -25.40 -33.32
N ALA A 944 4.95 -25.88 -32.94
CA ALA A 944 6.23 -25.29 -33.33
C ALA A 944 6.41 -25.35 -34.85
N ALA A 945 6.57 -24.18 -35.48
CA ALA A 945 6.48 -24.07 -36.92
C ALA A 945 7.77 -24.60 -37.60
N ASN A 946 7.69 -25.80 -38.17
CA ASN A 946 8.77 -26.49 -38.89
C ASN A 946 10.03 -26.80 -38.03
N PRO A 947 9.96 -27.85 -37.17
CA PRO A 947 10.98 -28.15 -36.13
C PRO A 947 12.36 -28.62 -36.64
N GLY A 948 12.66 -28.48 -37.94
CA GLY A 948 13.99 -28.69 -38.51
C GLY A 948 14.82 -27.42 -38.70
N THR A 949 14.19 -26.23 -38.64
CA THR A 949 14.86 -24.92 -38.84
C THR A 949 14.30 -23.80 -37.96
N TYR A 950 13.34 -24.09 -37.07
CA TYR A 950 12.82 -23.13 -36.11
C TYR A 950 13.93 -22.67 -35.15
N GLN A 951 14.10 -21.36 -35.00
CA GLN A 951 14.87 -20.75 -33.91
C GLN A 951 13.86 -20.31 -32.85
N THR A 952 14.05 -20.78 -31.61
CA THR A 952 13.45 -20.13 -30.44
C THR A 952 14.16 -18.80 -30.18
N ASP A 953 13.59 -17.96 -29.32
CA ASP A 953 14.26 -16.78 -28.76
C ASP A 953 14.66 -15.75 -29.85
N LEU A 954 13.72 -15.37 -30.72
CA LEU A 954 13.95 -14.35 -31.75
C LEU A 954 14.06 -12.96 -31.09
N HIS A 955 15.03 -12.14 -31.49
CA HIS A 955 15.37 -10.90 -30.77
C HIS A 955 14.63 -9.69 -31.34
N PHE A 956 14.19 -8.80 -30.45
CA PHE A 956 13.48 -7.55 -30.82
C PHE A 956 14.29 -6.72 -31.82
N GLY A 957 13.62 -6.00 -32.72
CA GLY A 957 14.22 -5.36 -33.89
C GLY A 957 15.30 -4.30 -33.62
N ARG A 958 15.38 -3.77 -32.39
CA ARG A 958 16.19 -2.59 -32.01
C ARG A 958 16.41 -2.52 -30.48
N ASP A 959 17.44 -1.79 -30.04
CA ASP A 959 17.67 -1.46 -28.62
C ASP A 959 16.41 -0.83 -27.98
N LEU A 960 15.75 -1.55 -27.08
CA LEU A 960 14.44 -1.23 -26.48
C LEU A 960 14.39 -1.56 -24.97
N ASP A 961 15.56 -1.52 -24.33
CA ASP A 961 15.90 -2.09 -23.01
C ASP A 961 15.07 -1.61 -21.79
N VAL A 962 14.10 -0.70 -21.96
CA VAL A 962 13.33 -0.05 -20.87
C VAL A 962 11.89 0.35 -21.27
N ALA A 963 11.26 -0.35 -22.22
CA ALA A 963 9.99 0.08 -22.83
C ALA A 963 8.88 -0.99 -22.83
N SER A 964 7.66 -0.54 -22.53
CA SER A 964 6.42 -1.34 -22.64
C SER A 964 5.92 -1.36 -24.09
N LEU A 965 5.38 -2.49 -24.54
CA LEU A 965 4.77 -2.64 -25.86
C LEU A 965 3.30 -2.23 -25.80
N VAL A 966 3.00 -1.00 -26.22
CA VAL A 966 1.68 -0.35 -26.06
C VAL A 966 0.82 -0.35 -27.32
N GLN A 967 1.38 -0.69 -28.48
CA GLN A 967 0.66 -0.65 -29.75
C GLN A 967 0.76 -1.96 -30.51
N PHE A 968 -0.38 -2.43 -31.05
CA PHE A 968 -0.42 -3.45 -32.09
C PHE A 968 -0.72 -2.78 -33.43
N GLY A 969 -0.10 -3.25 -34.52
CA GLY A 969 -0.30 -2.65 -35.84
C GLY A 969 -0.11 -3.61 -36.99
N LEU A 970 -0.77 -3.34 -38.11
CA LEU A 970 -0.62 -4.07 -39.37
C LEU A 970 -0.34 -3.09 -40.50
N ASN A 971 0.65 -3.37 -41.35
CA ASN A 971 0.98 -2.57 -42.53
C ASN A 971 1.23 -3.46 -43.75
N GLU A 972 0.94 -2.97 -44.96
CA GLU A 972 1.17 -3.70 -46.21
C GLU A 972 1.81 -2.80 -47.28
N ARG A 973 2.64 -3.42 -48.12
CA ARG A 973 3.31 -2.79 -49.26
C ARG A 973 2.94 -3.55 -50.55
N LEU A 974 2.33 -2.82 -51.48
CA LEU A 974 2.00 -3.29 -52.83
C LEU A 974 1.14 -4.57 -52.90
N SER A 975 -0.13 -4.37 -53.22
CA SER A 975 -0.61 -4.93 -54.48
C SER A 975 -1.32 -3.82 -55.28
N ASN A 976 -1.78 -4.11 -56.49
CA ASN A 976 -2.62 -3.21 -57.28
C ASN A 976 -4.04 -3.15 -56.68
N ASN A 977 -4.73 -2.02 -56.86
CA ASN A 977 -6.04 -1.74 -56.25
C ASN A 977 -7.20 -2.70 -56.68
N ASP A 978 -6.91 -3.81 -57.36
CA ASP A 978 -7.86 -4.89 -57.63
C ASP A 978 -7.91 -5.84 -56.43
N PRO A 979 -9.07 -6.03 -55.76
CA PRO A 979 -9.16 -6.89 -54.59
C PRO A 979 -8.94 -8.39 -54.85
N ALA A 980 -8.71 -8.82 -56.10
CA ALA A 980 -8.30 -10.17 -56.50
C ALA A 980 -6.78 -10.42 -56.48
N ASP A 981 -5.96 -9.36 -56.48
CA ASP A 981 -4.52 -9.48 -56.20
C ASP A 981 -4.26 -9.51 -54.68
N GLY A 982 -3.02 -9.84 -54.28
CA GLY A 982 -2.72 -10.33 -52.93
C GLY A 982 -3.07 -9.34 -51.82
N ALA A 983 -3.61 -9.86 -50.71
CA ALA A 983 -3.94 -9.06 -49.53
C ALA A 983 -3.85 -9.85 -48.21
N LEU A 984 -3.34 -9.19 -47.17
CA LEU A 984 -3.36 -9.66 -45.78
C LEU A 984 -4.74 -9.46 -45.14
N ARG A 985 -5.20 -10.50 -44.43
CA ARG A 985 -6.32 -10.45 -43.48
C ARG A 985 -5.82 -10.81 -42.09
N MET A 986 -6.35 -10.14 -41.07
CA MET A 986 -6.27 -10.58 -39.68
C MET A 986 -7.67 -10.65 -39.06
N ASP A 987 -7.87 -11.59 -38.15
CA ASP A 987 -9.12 -11.83 -37.44
C ASP A 987 -8.83 -12.14 -35.96
N ASN A 988 -9.78 -11.75 -35.11
CA ASN A 988 -9.86 -11.70 -33.64
C ASN A 988 -8.54 -11.76 -32.83
N ILE A 989 -8.23 -10.65 -32.13
CA ILE A 989 -7.01 -10.52 -31.30
C ILE A 989 -7.31 -10.87 -29.85
N PHE A 990 -6.46 -11.68 -29.24
CA PHE A 990 -6.52 -12.06 -27.82
C PHE A 990 -5.15 -11.89 -27.16
N VAL A 991 -5.11 -11.74 -25.83
CA VAL A 991 -3.88 -11.71 -25.03
C VAL A 991 -4.02 -12.58 -23.78
N ALA A 992 -2.97 -13.30 -23.41
CA ALA A 992 -2.83 -14.01 -22.15
C ALA A 992 -1.54 -13.56 -21.44
N ALA A 993 -1.57 -13.47 -20.11
CA ALA A 993 -0.35 -13.25 -19.32
C ALA A 993 0.53 -14.52 -19.32
N GLY A 994 1.85 -14.34 -19.38
CA GLY A 994 2.83 -15.42 -19.48
C GLY A 994 2.83 -16.14 -20.83
N GLU A 995 3.50 -17.30 -20.85
CA GLU A 995 3.46 -18.23 -21.98
C GLU A 995 2.14 -19.02 -21.96
N ASN A 996 1.31 -18.87 -23.00
CA ASN A 996 0.08 -19.65 -23.16
C ASN A 996 -0.10 -20.05 -24.63
N ILE A 997 0.18 -21.33 -24.94
CA ILE A 997 0.04 -21.91 -26.28
C ILE A 997 -1.35 -22.56 -26.53
N ALA A 998 -2.27 -22.47 -25.58
CA ALA A 998 -3.63 -23.01 -25.72
C ALA A 998 -4.46 -22.18 -26.71
N ASN A 999 -5.44 -22.79 -27.36
CA ASN A 999 -6.21 -22.10 -28.41
C ASN A 999 -7.44 -21.35 -27.86
N PRO A 1000 -7.51 -20.01 -27.93
CA PRO A 1000 -8.70 -19.24 -27.53
C PRO A 1000 -9.94 -19.53 -28.38
N LEU A 1001 -9.76 -20.03 -29.61
CA LEU A 1001 -10.84 -20.48 -30.50
C LEU A 1001 -11.06 -22.00 -30.42
N GLY A 1002 -10.33 -22.69 -29.54
CA GLY A 1002 -10.50 -24.10 -29.21
C GLY A 1002 -11.59 -24.34 -28.16
N ALA A 1003 -11.87 -25.61 -27.91
CA ALA A 1003 -12.77 -26.01 -26.83
C ALA A 1003 -12.13 -25.64 -25.47
N GLY A 1004 -12.80 -24.76 -24.70
CA GLY A 1004 -12.28 -24.24 -23.42
C GLY A 1004 -11.72 -22.81 -23.48
N GLY A 1005 -11.74 -22.15 -24.64
CA GLY A 1005 -11.46 -20.70 -24.72
C GLY A 1005 -10.05 -20.31 -24.24
N GLY A 1006 -9.04 -21.13 -24.55
CA GLY A 1006 -7.64 -20.86 -24.24
C GLY A 1006 -7.29 -20.91 -22.74
N ALA A 1007 -8.13 -21.51 -21.91
CA ALA A 1007 -7.85 -21.71 -20.48
C ALA A 1007 -6.88 -22.86 -20.24
N VAL A 1008 -5.77 -22.55 -19.55
CA VAL A 1008 -4.84 -23.52 -18.96
C VAL A 1008 -5.22 -23.71 -17.49
N TYR A 1009 -5.32 -24.95 -17.04
CA TYR A 1009 -5.77 -25.28 -15.69
C TYR A 1009 -4.64 -25.89 -14.86
N ALA A 1010 -4.60 -25.60 -13.56
CA ALA A 1010 -3.62 -26.11 -12.62
C ALA A 1010 -4.14 -27.35 -11.87
N PRO A 1011 -3.65 -28.57 -12.18
CA PRO A 1011 -4.05 -29.79 -11.46
C PRO A 1011 -3.35 -29.92 -10.10
N ASP A 1012 -4.11 -30.29 -9.07
CA ASP A 1012 -3.57 -30.55 -7.73
C ASP A 1012 -3.15 -32.03 -7.55
N MET A 1013 -2.12 -32.29 -6.73
CA MET A 1013 -1.58 -33.65 -6.52
C MET A 1013 -1.41 -33.98 -5.03
N MET A 1014 -2.03 -35.06 -4.55
CA MET A 1014 -1.80 -35.62 -3.22
C MET A 1014 -1.00 -36.94 -3.30
N VAL A 1015 -0.15 -37.21 -2.29
CA VAL A 1015 0.65 -38.44 -2.22
C VAL A 1015 0.39 -39.19 -0.91
N VAL A 1016 0.13 -40.49 -1.00
CA VAL A 1016 0.06 -41.45 0.12
C VAL A 1016 1.11 -42.53 -0.14
N LEU A 1017 2.22 -42.55 0.59
CA LEU A 1017 3.32 -43.50 0.35
C LEU A 1017 3.03 -44.93 0.85
N GLY A 1018 2.03 -45.10 1.72
CA GLY A 1018 1.51 -46.40 2.14
C GLY A 1018 0.27 -46.83 1.35
N ASP A 1019 -0.53 -47.69 1.97
CA ASP A 1019 -1.81 -48.13 1.42
C ASP A 1019 -2.92 -47.09 1.64
N LEU A 1020 -3.88 -47.01 0.72
CA LEU A 1020 -5.09 -46.21 0.84
C LEU A 1020 -6.32 -47.13 0.88
N HIS A 1021 -7.06 -47.09 1.99
CA HIS A 1021 -8.29 -47.85 2.16
C HIS A 1021 -9.51 -46.93 2.20
N LEU A 1022 -10.40 -47.04 1.21
CA LEU A 1022 -11.67 -46.33 1.14
C LEU A 1022 -12.80 -47.28 1.56
N ALA A 1023 -13.35 -47.12 2.76
CA ALA A 1023 -14.43 -47.96 3.24
C ALA A 1023 -15.77 -47.62 2.58
N THR A 1024 -16.69 -48.58 2.51
CA THR A 1024 -18.05 -48.36 1.98
C THR A 1024 -18.74 -47.18 2.65
N GLY A 1025 -19.22 -46.24 1.84
CA GLY A 1025 -19.83 -44.99 2.27
C GLY A 1025 -18.86 -43.87 2.65
N ALA A 1026 -17.54 -44.04 2.55
CA ALA A 1026 -16.60 -42.91 2.44
C ALA A 1026 -16.76 -42.21 1.08
N SER A 1027 -16.07 -41.08 0.86
CA SER A 1027 -15.88 -40.54 -0.50
C SER A 1027 -14.47 -40.01 -0.74
N VAL A 1028 -14.07 -40.02 -2.02
CA VAL A 1028 -12.86 -39.36 -2.53
C VAL A 1028 -13.26 -38.42 -3.66
N ALA A 1029 -12.69 -37.21 -3.69
CA ALA A 1029 -13.10 -36.12 -4.56
C ALA A 1029 -11.93 -35.51 -5.33
N PHE A 1030 -12.15 -35.30 -6.63
CA PHE A 1030 -11.22 -34.73 -7.61
C PHE A 1030 -11.93 -33.70 -8.49
N ASP A 1031 -11.19 -32.72 -8.98
CA ASP A 1031 -11.61 -31.87 -10.10
C ASP A 1031 -10.94 -32.30 -11.43
N VAL A 1032 -11.64 -32.05 -12.55
CA VAL A 1032 -11.18 -32.27 -13.93
C VAL A 1032 -11.50 -31.05 -14.80
N ALA A 1033 -10.77 -30.84 -15.90
CA ALA A 1033 -11.04 -29.75 -16.83
C ALA A 1033 -11.22 -30.25 -18.27
N VAL A 1034 -10.09 -30.46 -18.97
CA VAL A 1034 -10.00 -31.00 -20.34
C VAL A 1034 -9.25 -32.33 -20.31
N ALA A 1035 -9.31 -33.13 -21.38
CA ALA A 1035 -8.65 -34.44 -21.44
C ALA A 1035 -7.16 -34.38 -21.00
N GLY A 1036 -6.77 -35.24 -20.06
CA GLY A 1036 -5.45 -35.30 -19.45
C GLY A 1036 -5.18 -34.26 -18.34
N VAL A 1037 -6.13 -33.37 -18.03
CA VAL A 1037 -5.99 -32.33 -17.01
C VAL A 1037 -6.99 -32.57 -15.88
N ASN A 1038 -6.48 -33.15 -14.78
CA ASN A 1038 -7.22 -33.58 -13.62
C ASN A 1038 -6.34 -33.55 -12.36
N ASP A 1039 -6.99 -33.46 -11.20
CA ASP A 1039 -6.34 -33.72 -9.91
C ASP A 1039 -5.90 -35.18 -9.82
N ARG A 1040 -4.81 -35.46 -9.10
CA ARG A 1040 -4.17 -36.79 -9.04
C ARG A 1040 -3.88 -37.23 -7.61
N LEU A 1041 -4.16 -38.51 -7.32
CA LEU A 1041 -3.83 -39.16 -6.06
C LEU A 1041 -2.82 -40.28 -6.29
N ILE A 1042 -1.61 -40.13 -5.74
CA ILE A 1042 -0.54 -41.12 -5.88
C ILE A 1042 -0.49 -42.03 -4.65
N VAL A 1043 -0.76 -43.32 -4.82
CA VAL A 1043 -0.70 -44.34 -3.76
C VAL A 1043 0.55 -45.22 -3.95
N GLY A 1044 1.45 -45.24 -2.97
CA GLY A 1044 2.69 -46.01 -3.00
C GLY A 1044 2.49 -47.51 -2.68
N GLY A 1045 1.40 -47.84 -2.00
CA GLY A 1045 0.97 -49.20 -1.67
C GLY A 1045 -0.28 -49.65 -2.43
N GLU A 1046 -1.17 -50.35 -1.73
CA GLU A 1046 -2.45 -50.81 -2.27
C GLU A 1046 -3.55 -49.73 -2.18
N LEU A 1047 -4.27 -49.51 -3.27
CA LEU A 1047 -5.56 -48.81 -3.28
C LEU A 1047 -6.69 -49.84 -3.08
N VAL A 1048 -7.28 -49.90 -1.89
CA VAL A 1048 -8.52 -50.65 -1.65
C VAL A 1048 -9.69 -49.70 -1.91
N ALA A 1049 -10.30 -49.84 -3.09
CA ALA A 1049 -11.40 -49.00 -3.55
C ALA A 1049 -12.75 -49.42 -2.95
N GLY A 1050 -13.54 -48.40 -2.62
CA GLY A 1050 -14.84 -48.47 -1.97
C GLY A 1050 -15.36 -47.04 -1.74
N GLY A 1051 -16.60 -46.91 -1.28
CA GLY A 1051 -17.23 -45.60 -1.12
C GLY A 1051 -17.58 -44.92 -2.46
N ALA A 1052 -17.79 -43.62 -2.43
CA ALA A 1052 -18.13 -42.82 -3.61
C ALA A 1052 -16.89 -42.19 -4.25
N LEU A 1053 -16.78 -42.29 -5.58
CA LEU A 1053 -15.93 -41.40 -6.36
C LEU A 1053 -16.74 -40.15 -6.74
N GLU A 1054 -16.34 -39.00 -6.22
CA GLU A 1054 -16.84 -37.69 -6.60
C GLU A 1054 -15.89 -37.06 -7.64
N VAL A 1055 -16.43 -36.62 -8.77
CA VAL A 1055 -15.68 -35.84 -9.76
C VAL A 1055 -16.47 -34.58 -10.10
N SER A 1056 -15.77 -33.46 -10.06
CA SER A 1056 -16.27 -32.12 -10.41
C SER A 1056 -15.58 -31.65 -11.68
N GLN A 1057 -16.28 -30.93 -12.56
CA GLN A 1057 -15.66 -30.31 -13.74
C GLN A 1057 -15.47 -28.81 -13.50
N ALA A 1058 -14.29 -28.29 -13.84
CA ALA A 1058 -13.97 -26.87 -13.77
C ALA A 1058 -15.05 -26.02 -14.50
N PRO A 1059 -15.64 -24.98 -13.86
CA PRO A 1059 -16.85 -24.31 -14.39
C PRO A 1059 -16.72 -23.63 -15.76
N THR A 1060 -15.50 -23.41 -16.26
CA THR A 1060 -15.21 -22.81 -17.58
C THR A 1060 -14.81 -23.83 -18.65
N ALA A 1061 -14.62 -25.10 -18.28
CA ALA A 1061 -14.14 -26.14 -19.18
C ALA A 1061 -15.20 -26.52 -20.23
N PRO A 1062 -14.77 -27.02 -21.42
CA PRO A 1062 -15.70 -27.43 -22.46
C PRO A 1062 -16.47 -28.69 -22.06
N ALA A 1063 -17.66 -28.88 -22.64
CA ALA A 1063 -18.42 -30.11 -22.47
C ALA A 1063 -17.62 -31.31 -23.01
N LEU A 1064 -17.46 -32.34 -22.18
CA LEU A 1064 -16.62 -33.50 -22.47
C LEU A 1064 -17.19 -34.38 -23.60
N VAL A 1065 -16.28 -35.02 -24.34
CA VAL A 1065 -16.57 -35.80 -25.55
C VAL A 1065 -16.03 -37.23 -25.46
N ALA A 1066 -16.58 -38.13 -26.27
CA ALA A 1066 -16.11 -39.52 -26.33
C ALA A 1066 -14.63 -39.60 -26.75
N GLY A 1067 -13.80 -40.16 -25.87
CA GLY A 1067 -12.34 -40.22 -26.01
C GLY A 1067 -11.59 -39.41 -24.95
N ASP A 1068 -12.26 -38.48 -24.26
CA ASP A 1068 -11.65 -37.76 -23.13
C ASP A 1068 -11.31 -38.72 -22.00
N SER A 1069 -10.16 -38.50 -21.36
CA SER A 1069 -9.58 -39.41 -20.36
C SER A 1069 -8.81 -38.64 -19.29
N PHE A 1070 -8.85 -39.15 -18.06
CA PHE A 1070 -8.34 -38.51 -16.84
C PHE A 1070 -7.65 -39.55 -15.97
N ASP A 1071 -6.42 -39.26 -15.56
CA ASP A 1071 -5.54 -40.17 -14.82
C ASP A 1071 -5.57 -39.81 -13.32
N LEU A 1072 -6.63 -40.25 -12.64
CA LEU A 1072 -6.98 -39.81 -11.29
C LEU A 1072 -6.13 -40.49 -10.19
N PHE A 1073 -5.65 -41.71 -10.43
CA PHE A 1073 -4.96 -42.53 -9.42
C PHE A 1073 -3.70 -43.22 -9.95
N ASP A 1074 -2.55 -43.02 -9.30
CA ASP A 1074 -1.47 -44.02 -9.34
C ASP A 1074 -1.64 -44.99 -8.16
N PHE A 1075 -1.32 -46.27 -8.38
CA PHE A 1075 -1.19 -47.25 -7.30
C PHE A 1075 -0.18 -48.35 -7.65
N ALA A 1076 0.49 -48.94 -6.64
CA ALA A 1076 1.32 -50.12 -6.85
C ALA A 1076 0.48 -51.39 -7.10
N SER A 1077 -0.72 -51.43 -6.52
CA SER A 1077 -1.77 -52.41 -6.79
C SER A 1077 -3.13 -51.87 -6.34
N ALA A 1078 -4.23 -52.36 -6.90
CA ALA A 1078 -5.56 -52.02 -6.41
C ALA A 1078 -6.46 -53.25 -6.23
N SER A 1079 -7.44 -53.13 -5.34
CA SER A 1079 -8.51 -54.11 -5.13
C SER A 1079 -9.83 -53.42 -4.74
N GLY A 1080 -10.91 -54.18 -4.67
CA GLY A 1080 -12.25 -53.63 -4.45
C GLY A 1080 -12.81 -52.90 -5.69
N ALA A 1081 -13.82 -52.07 -5.45
CA ALA A 1081 -14.50 -51.25 -6.45
C ALA A 1081 -15.28 -50.13 -5.74
N PHE A 1082 -15.48 -48.98 -6.38
CA PHE A 1082 -16.31 -47.91 -5.84
C PHE A 1082 -17.79 -48.34 -5.76
N ASP A 1083 -18.45 -48.03 -4.64
CA ASP A 1083 -19.87 -48.35 -4.39
C ASP A 1083 -20.82 -47.43 -5.18
N SER A 1084 -20.37 -46.22 -5.55
CA SER A 1084 -21.16 -45.22 -6.27
C SER A 1084 -20.29 -44.16 -6.94
N PHE A 1085 -20.90 -43.42 -7.86
CA PHE A 1085 -20.23 -42.39 -8.66
C PHE A 1085 -21.06 -41.10 -8.64
N SER A 1086 -20.41 -39.96 -8.41
CA SER A 1086 -20.99 -38.62 -8.50
C SER A 1086 -20.14 -37.80 -9.47
N LEU A 1087 -20.41 -37.99 -10.77
CA LEU A 1087 -19.59 -37.48 -11.88
C LEU A 1087 -20.29 -36.31 -12.60
N PRO A 1088 -19.54 -35.50 -13.38
CA PRO A 1088 -20.13 -34.43 -14.19
C PRO A 1088 -21.17 -34.96 -15.19
N GLY A 1089 -22.18 -34.15 -15.47
CA GLY A 1089 -23.22 -34.47 -16.46
C GLY A 1089 -22.66 -34.43 -17.89
N LEU A 1090 -22.92 -35.49 -18.65
CA LEU A 1090 -22.47 -35.61 -20.04
C LEU A 1090 -23.57 -35.26 -21.05
N ALA A 1091 -23.18 -35.03 -22.31
CA ALA A 1091 -24.13 -34.88 -23.41
C ALA A 1091 -24.86 -36.21 -23.70
N ALA A 1092 -26.09 -36.12 -24.24
CA ALA A 1092 -26.90 -37.30 -24.53
C ALA A 1092 -26.21 -38.25 -25.53
N GLY A 1093 -26.13 -39.53 -25.18
CA GLY A 1093 -25.38 -40.54 -25.94
C GLY A 1093 -23.91 -40.66 -25.54
N LEU A 1094 -23.50 -40.09 -24.40
CA LEU A 1094 -22.19 -40.29 -23.76
C LEU A 1094 -22.37 -40.83 -22.34
N ALA A 1095 -21.45 -41.70 -21.91
CA ALA A 1095 -21.41 -42.28 -20.58
C ALA A 1095 -19.96 -42.33 -20.05
N TRP A 1096 -19.80 -42.34 -18.73
CA TRP A 1096 -18.49 -42.49 -18.09
C TRP A 1096 -18.09 -43.96 -18.05
N ASN A 1097 -16.96 -44.31 -18.67
CA ASN A 1097 -16.34 -45.62 -18.53
C ASN A 1097 -15.50 -45.67 -17.25
N VAL A 1098 -16.06 -46.32 -16.23
CA VAL A 1098 -15.47 -46.45 -14.88
C VAL A 1098 -14.64 -47.74 -14.71
N SER A 1099 -14.69 -48.67 -15.67
CA SER A 1099 -14.07 -50.00 -15.58
C SER A 1099 -12.54 -50.00 -15.45
N ARG A 1100 -11.89 -48.87 -15.71
CA ARG A 1100 -10.43 -48.73 -15.70
C ARG A 1100 -9.87 -48.15 -14.39
N LEU A 1101 -10.71 -47.62 -13.50
CA LEU A 1101 -10.29 -46.96 -12.26
C LEU A 1101 -9.39 -47.84 -11.37
N THR A 1102 -9.75 -49.10 -11.14
CA THR A 1102 -8.95 -50.05 -10.34
C THR A 1102 -7.98 -50.91 -11.17
N ALA A 1103 -7.86 -50.65 -12.47
CA ALA A 1103 -6.96 -51.36 -13.37
C ALA A 1103 -5.77 -50.50 -13.84
N THR A 1104 -6.02 -49.22 -14.13
CA THR A 1104 -5.02 -48.24 -14.60
C THR A 1104 -5.26 -46.82 -14.09
N GLY A 1105 -6.04 -46.62 -13.01
CA GLY A 1105 -6.33 -45.29 -12.45
C GLY A 1105 -7.26 -44.39 -13.26
N GLU A 1106 -7.65 -44.84 -14.45
CA GLU A 1106 -8.17 -43.98 -15.52
C GLU A 1106 -9.71 -43.89 -15.48
N LEU A 1107 -10.23 -42.67 -15.50
CA LEU A 1107 -11.63 -42.37 -15.79
C LEU A 1107 -11.71 -41.85 -17.24
N SER A 1108 -12.69 -42.30 -18.03
CA SER A 1108 -12.80 -41.86 -19.44
C SER A 1108 -14.25 -41.67 -19.87
N VAL A 1109 -14.48 -40.80 -20.85
CA VAL A 1109 -15.79 -40.58 -21.48
C VAL A 1109 -15.90 -41.47 -22.72
N ALA A 1110 -16.95 -42.29 -22.75
CA ALA A 1110 -17.26 -43.19 -23.85
C ALA A 1110 -18.55 -42.75 -24.57
N VAL A 1111 -18.77 -43.27 -25.78
CA VAL A 1111 -20.13 -43.26 -26.36
C VAL A 1111 -20.96 -44.28 -25.61
N ASP A 1112 -22.18 -43.87 -25.29
CA ASP A 1112 -23.16 -44.69 -24.59
C ASP A 1112 -23.62 -45.86 -25.46
N VAL A 1113 -23.46 -47.07 -24.92
CA VAL A 1113 -23.76 -48.36 -25.57
C VAL A 1113 -24.33 -49.39 -24.58
N ASP A 1114 -24.72 -48.92 -23.39
CA ASP A 1114 -25.53 -49.61 -22.38
C ASP A 1114 -26.96 -49.08 -22.58
N LEU A 1115 -27.80 -49.82 -23.32
CA LEU A 1115 -29.10 -49.31 -23.79
C LEU A 1115 -30.29 -49.87 -23.00
N ASP A 1116 -30.07 -50.76 -22.03
CA ASP A 1116 -31.09 -51.15 -21.05
C ASP A 1116 -30.84 -50.69 -19.59
N ASP A 1117 -29.86 -49.77 -19.41
CA ASP A 1117 -29.52 -49.06 -18.16
C ASP A 1117 -29.09 -50.03 -17.02
N ASP A 1118 -28.42 -51.13 -17.38
CA ASP A 1118 -27.96 -52.21 -16.47
C ASP A 1118 -26.61 -51.89 -15.79
N GLY A 1119 -25.81 -51.03 -16.41
CA GLY A 1119 -24.47 -50.62 -15.97
C GLY A 1119 -23.34 -51.31 -16.74
N TRP A 1120 -23.62 -52.32 -17.58
CA TRP A 1120 -22.61 -53.10 -18.30
C TRP A 1120 -22.89 -53.21 -19.80
N VAL A 1121 -21.83 -53.15 -20.60
CA VAL A 1121 -21.92 -53.34 -22.06
C VAL A 1121 -21.92 -54.84 -22.38
N THR A 1122 -23.10 -55.44 -22.53
CA THR A 1122 -23.31 -56.90 -22.61
C THR A 1122 -23.80 -57.37 -23.98
N GLY A 1123 -24.16 -58.66 -24.09
CA GLY A 1123 -24.72 -59.23 -25.32
C GLY A 1123 -26.17 -58.81 -25.61
N ASP A 1124 -26.90 -58.31 -24.62
CA ASP A 1124 -28.31 -57.95 -24.76
C ASP A 1124 -28.47 -56.51 -25.33
N ASP A 1125 -27.55 -55.59 -24.98
CA ASP A 1125 -27.40 -54.27 -25.63
C ASP A 1125 -27.29 -54.37 -27.14
N LEU A 1126 -26.52 -55.34 -27.64
CA LEU A 1126 -26.32 -55.53 -29.07
C LEU A 1126 -27.65 -55.77 -29.81
N LEU A 1127 -28.61 -56.44 -29.16
CA LEU A 1127 -29.94 -56.70 -29.72
C LEU A 1127 -30.81 -55.44 -29.74
N LEU A 1128 -30.56 -54.48 -28.85
CA LEU A 1128 -31.22 -53.18 -28.82
C LEU A 1128 -30.56 -52.21 -29.82
N ILE A 1129 -29.23 -52.06 -29.75
CA ILE A 1129 -28.37 -51.32 -30.69
C ILE A 1129 -28.70 -51.68 -32.15
N GLN A 1130 -28.76 -52.97 -32.50
CA GLN A 1130 -29.09 -53.42 -33.86
C GLN A 1130 -30.50 -53.02 -34.34
N ARG A 1131 -31.38 -52.57 -33.44
CA ARG A 1131 -32.77 -52.17 -33.72
C ARG A 1131 -33.02 -50.67 -33.61
N THR A 1132 -32.25 -49.94 -32.80
CA THR A 1132 -32.44 -48.50 -32.53
C THR A 1132 -31.29 -47.64 -33.05
N ALA A 1133 -30.04 -48.08 -32.90
CA ALA A 1133 -28.85 -47.30 -33.24
C ALA A 1133 -27.74 -48.17 -33.90
N PRO A 1134 -27.95 -48.75 -35.10
CA PRO A 1134 -27.05 -49.77 -35.67
C PRO A 1134 -25.62 -49.29 -35.97
N THR A 1135 -25.38 -47.98 -35.94
CA THR A 1135 -24.06 -47.35 -36.04
C THR A 1135 -23.16 -47.65 -34.84
N LEU A 1136 -23.72 -47.89 -33.65
CA LEU A 1136 -22.97 -48.09 -32.40
C LEU A 1136 -22.32 -49.48 -32.27
N VAL A 1137 -22.64 -50.44 -33.17
CA VAL A 1137 -22.13 -51.82 -33.09
C VAL A 1137 -20.60 -51.90 -33.03
N GLY A 1138 -19.87 -50.99 -33.68
CA GLY A 1138 -18.40 -50.95 -33.62
C GLY A 1138 -17.85 -50.40 -32.29
N GLN A 1139 -18.59 -49.52 -31.61
CA GLN A 1139 -18.23 -48.99 -30.30
C GLN A 1139 -18.58 -49.99 -29.19
N TRP A 1140 -19.76 -50.62 -29.29
CA TRP A 1140 -20.11 -51.80 -28.50
C TRP A 1140 -19.05 -52.91 -28.59
N GLN A 1141 -18.53 -53.23 -29.79
CA GLN A 1141 -17.42 -54.19 -29.95
C GLN A 1141 -16.12 -53.77 -29.24
N THR A 1142 -15.91 -52.47 -29.03
CA THR A 1142 -14.72 -51.92 -28.35
C THR A 1142 -14.91 -51.88 -26.83
N LEU A 1143 -16.15 -51.68 -26.38
CA LEU A 1143 -16.53 -51.50 -24.97
C LEU A 1143 -17.13 -52.75 -24.33
N TYR A 1144 -17.30 -53.86 -25.05
CA TYR A 1144 -17.92 -55.08 -24.54
C TYR A 1144 -17.24 -55.60 -23.26
N GLY A 1145 -18.03 -55.71 -22.18
CA GLY A 1145 -17.56 -56.07 -20.84
C GLY A 1145 -17.04 -54.90 -20.00
N ALA A 1146 -17.08 -53.67 -20.50
CA ALA A 1146 -16.88 -52.47 -19.69
C ALA A 1146 -18.13 -52.16 -18.85
N GLN A 1147 -17.90 -51.44 -17.74
CA GLN A 1147 -18.92 -50.87 -16.88
C GLN A 1147 -19.06 -49.38 -17.18
N LEU A 1148 -20.27 -48.92 -17.39
CA LEU A 1148 -20.61 -47.52 -17.69
C LEU A 1148 -21.36 -46.87 -16.51
N ALA A 1149 -21.28 -45.55 -16.41
CA ALA A 1149 -22.02 -44.75 -15.44
C ALA A 1149 -22.58 -43.47 -16.11
N VAL A 1150 -23.88 -43.27 -16.00
CA VAL A 1150 -24.57 -42.09 -16.56
C VAL A 1150 -24.36 -40.88 -15.65
N GLY A 1151 -23.99 -39.73 -16.22
CA GLY A 1151 -23.76 -38.48 -15.48
C GLY A 1151 -25.05 -37.83 -14.97
N GLY A 1152 -25.67 -38.40 -13.93
CA GLY A 1152 -26.90 -37.89 -13.33
C GLY A 1152 -27.10 -38.40 -11.91
N GLY A 1153 -27.22 -37.47 -10.95
CA GLY A 1153 -27.14 -37.77 -9.51
C GLY A 1153 -28.12 -38.83 -8.99
N SER A 1154 -27.61 -39.63 -8.04
CA SER A 1154 -28.24 -40.74 -7.31
C SER A 1154 -29.77 -40.86 -7.43
N ALA A 1155 -30.21 -41.80 -8.26
CA ALA A 1155 -31.57 -42.35 -8.18
C ALA A 1155 -31.77 -42.99 -6.80
N ALA A 1156 -32.34 -42.25 -5.86
CA ALA A 1156 -32.59 -42.73 -4.52
C ALA A 1156 -33.44 -44.00 -4.57
N ALA A 1157 -32.84 -45.13 -4.17
CA ALA A 1157 -33.45 -46.45 -4.29
C ALA A 1157 -34.86 -46.43 -3.69
N VAL A 1158 -35.88 -46.60 -4.54
CA VAL A 1158 -37.28 -46.62 -4.12
C VAL A 1158 -37.41 -47.72 -3.08
N PRO A 1159 -37.74 -47.42 -1.80
CA PRO A 1159 -37.69 -48.42 -0.76
C PRO A 1159 -38.68 -49.55 -1.09
N GLU A 1160 -38.16 -50.76 -1.30
CA GLU A 1160 -39.04 -51.89 -1.60
C GLU A 1160 -40.11 -52.01 -0.49
N PRO A 1161 -41.40 -52.02 -0.84
CA PRO A 1161 -42.46 -52.07 0.14
C PRO A 1161 -42.39 -53.41 0.88
N SER A 1162 -41.90 -53.37 2.13
CA SER A 1162 -41.61 -54.57 2.93
C SER A 1162 -42.68 -55.65 2.78
N GLY A 1163 -42.24 -56.90 2.60
CA GLY A 1163 -42.98 -57.99 1.95
C GLY A 1163 -44.38 -58.36 2.47
N VAL A 1164 -44.81 -57.75 3.57
CA VAL A 1164 -46.21 -57.67 4.02
C VAL A 1164 -47.14 -57.16 2.91
N LEU A 1165 -46.71 -56.19 2.10
CA LEU A 1165 -47.56 -55.60 1.04
C LEU A 1165 -47.81 -56.55 -0.14
N LEU A 1166 -46.79 -57.31 -0.56
CA LEU A 1166 -46.91 -58.36 -1.59
C LEU A 1166 -47.88 -59.49 -1.18
N ALA A 1167 -47.90 -59.86 0.10
CA ALA A 1167 -48.84 -60.85 0.63
C ALA A 1167 -50.31 -60.40 0.55
N VAL A 1168 -50.58 -59.10 0.73
CA VAL A 1168 -51.95 -58.54 0.59
C VAL A 1168 -52.39 -58.50 -0.87
N ALA A 1169 -51.50 -58.10 -1.79
CA ALA A 1169 -51.78 -58.06 -3.22
C ALA A 1169 -52.11 -59.45 -3.81
N ALA A 1170 -51.36 -60.48 -3.42
CA ALA A 1170 -51.56 -61.87 -3.88
C ALA A 1170 -52.96 -62.41 -3.53
N CYS A 1171 -53.45 -62.15 -2.31
CA CYS A 1171 -54.79 -62.54 -1.88
C CYS A 1171 -55.91 -61.78 -2.61
N GLY A 1172 -55.68 -60.51 -2.99
CA GLY A 1172 -56.64 -59.70 -3.72
C GLY A 1172 -56.96 -60.21 -5.13
N LEU A 1173 -55.93 -60.59 -5.90
CA LEU A 1173 -56.14 -61.07 -7.28
C LEU A 1173 -56.88 -62.41 -7.37
N ALA A 1174 -56.72 -63.28 -6.35
CA ALA A 1174 -57.44 -64.55 -6.27
C ALA A 1174 -58.97 -64.34 -6.15
N ALA A 1175 -59.41 -63.36 -5.35
CA ALA A 1175 -60.83 -63.04 -5.19
C ALA A 1175 -61.44 -62.42 -6.45
N TRP A 1176 -60.68 -61.59 -7.19
CA TRP A 1176 -61.20 -60.87 -8.35
C TRP A 1176 -61.46 -61.77 -9.57
N ARG A 1177 -60.66 -62.83 -9.77
CA ARG A 1177 -60.82 -63.76 -10.91
C ARG A 1177 -62.07 -64.67 -10.85
N CYS A 1178 -62.81 -64.72 -9.73
CA CYS A 1178 -64.04 -65.50 -9.61
C CYS A 1178 -65.34 -64.73 -9.90
N SER A 1179 -65.33 -63.40 -10.05
CA SER A 1179 -66.58 -62.61 -10.13
C SER A 1179 -67.02 -62.17 -11.54
N ARG A 1180 -66.15 -62.24 -12.56
CA ARG A 1180 -66.45 -61.81 -13.94
C ARG A 1180 -66.52 -62.95 -14.97
N ARG A 1181 -67.31 -63.98 -14.66
CA ARG A 1181 -67.84 -64.95 -15.65
C ARG A 1181 -69.38 -64.98 -15.64
N ARG A 1182 -70.00 -63.80 -15.71
CA ARG A 1182 -71.42 -63.52 -16.03
C ARG A 1182 -71.56 -62.03 -16.40
N SER A 1183 -72.40 -61.72 -17.40
CA SER A 1183 -72.61 -60.40 -18.05
C SER A 1183 -71.32 -59.73 -18.55
N ALA A 1184 -71.14 -59.40 -19.83
CA ALA A 1184 -72.04 -59.28 -20.98
C ALA A 1184 -71.31 -59.79 -22.26
N GLU A 1185 -71.90 -60.21 -23.39
CA GLU A 1185 -73.30 -60.30 -23.87
C GLU A 1185 -74.19 -59.06 -23.62
N GLU A 1186 -74.34 -58.25 -24.69
CA GLU A 1186 -74.93 -56.90 -24.76
C GLU A 1186 -74.06 -55.80 -24.09
N ARG A 1187 -73.30 -54.98 -24.84
CA ARG A 1187 -73.44 -54.52 -26.24
C ARG A 1187 -72.08 -54.20 -26.88
#